data_AF-A0AAD5WKK3-F1
#
_entry.id   AF-A0AAD5WKK3-F1
#
_cell.length_a   1.000
_cell.length_b   1.000
_cell.length_c   1.000
_cell.angle_alpha   90.00
_cell.angle_beta   90.00
_cell.angle_gamma   90.00
#
_symmetry.space_group_name_H-M   'P 1'
#
loop_
_entity.id
_entity.type
_entity.pdbx_description
1 polymer ?
#
loop_
_entity_poly.entity_id
_entity_poly.type
_entity_poly.pdbx_seq_one_letter_code
_entity_poly.pdbx_strand_id
1 'polypeptide(L)'
;MVGCEDGVLTVLDPGGNDKEPVLVSQQVGKPIIDIIIGDFLPTSGPIMAMLSPWGLSYFSMYYDASDLSRTKIEELFSHEMTEHAYNMCLIPSQTTQQILVQSVGCVLTLYQGEQCVFSRSPLPALHPGPLSYCYPSSSLVTSNGGRLHSVKFSLLAGLGNTAKRVTFDWSFHLGDTCIDMAIEDSHSVQPSIICLCRYAVFCFTTGGSVRWQIRLETVGTALMVYNVGKESTSIRFCVATSAHTLLVFADTKLMWNCQTEDTVISLKLSNYNSTYQYVLSMLSTEGRVFIGYLGTEPNLYKVPPLESRFVDFKAKIKEMREIEASIKDIGQAGSEKKSAFVIKCFPGELEKATVEHNVKNDAPVCPLTVSLQGVESAANVKINVRSTMQTTSRQFVIERSGDSGSVKIPFFVGDNMPVSTTVHLAAHCSETQATSFASIRLPLTAMFTEASPERNASYKLTLDSDRPCADLNTLFREFQTENPTSIGFRVHGYDATAAIFTANKSNRYRIQTDYPQLLNVVVTELVERLRDTQGNVQLHANVPMSYITIKLEELVELESKANVEEKVITNRSREIRAIEALVLNRTTNTKPQTFDNIDILYNDAHDQLFTAIDELSSIRVKIQEAQLALSSLFDLAALLLNRDGSEIALNGLFITDTPQSIEERLLWASQVSSDASHAVAILCQQQRKYLPQIKEDGDEANDPDIQHEKDIKS
;
A
#
# COMPACT_ATOMS: atom_id res chain seq x y z
N MET A 1 5.38 -48.88 8.87
CA MET A 1 5.42 -49.25 7.44
C MET A 1 4.97 -48.03 6.64
N VAL A 2 5.63 -47.77 5.52
CA VAL A 2 5.35 -46.61 4.66
C VAL A 2 5.26 -47.08 3.23
N GLY A 3 4.14 -46.79 2.57
CA GLY A 3 3.94 -47.02 1.15
C GLY A 3 4.13 -45.73 0.37
N CYS A 4 4.79 -45.82 -0.77
CA CYS A 4 5.04 -44.69 -1.66
C CYS A 4 4.22 -44.79 -2.95
N GLU A 5 4.00 -43.64 -3.60
CA GLU A 5 3.27 -43.57 -4.88
C GLU A 5 4.03 -44.25 -6.04
N ASP A 6 5.35 -44.37 -5.94
CA ASP A 6 6.22 -45.09 -6.88
C ASP A 6 6.13 -46.63 -6.74
N GLY A 7 5.37 -47.12 -5.75
CA GLY A 7 5.20 -48.53 -5.47
C GLY A 7 6.35 -49.17 -4.69
N VAL A 8 7.17 -48.37 -4.01
CA VAL A 8 8.12 -48.85 -3.01
C VAL A 8 7.40 -49.02 -1.66
N LEU A 9 7.53 -50.20 -1.07
CA LEU A 9 7.09 -50.47 0.30
C LEU A 9 8.30 -50.54 1.23
N THR A 10 8.32 -49.70 2.26
CA THR A 10 9.41 -49.66 3.23
C THR A 10 8.91 -49.98 4.64
N VAL A 11 9.56 -50.95 5.28
CA VAL A 11 9.32 -51.33 6.67
C VAL A 11 10.47 -50.80 7.52
N LEU A 12 10.11 -50.03 8.54
CA LEU A 12 11.04 -49.35 9.43
C LEU A 12 10.89 -49.92 10.84
N ASP A 13 12.01 -50.18 11.51
CA ASP A 13 12.11 -50.44 12.95
C ASP A 13 13.22 -49.57 13.57
N PRO A 14 12.88 -48.32 13.96
CA PRO A 14 13.81 -47.45 14.68
C PRO A 14 14.15 -47.95 16.09
N GLY A 15 13.44 -48.95 16.64
CA GLY A 15 13.70 -49.48 17.98
C GLY A 15 14.83 -50.51 18.02
N GLY A 16 15.26 -51.01 16.86
CA GLY A 16 16.32 -52.02 16.74
C GLY A 16 17.73 -51.41 16.63
N ASN A 17 17.99 -50.67 15.54
CA ASN A 17 19.28 -50.02 15.28
C ASN A 17 19.07 -48.58 14.80
N ASP A 18 19.39 -47.60 15.66
CA ASP A 18 19.21 -46.17 15.37
C ASP A 18 19.95 -45.68 14.11
N LYS A 19 21.01 -46.39 13.68
CA LYS A 19 21.82 -46.01 12.50
C LYS A 19 21.26 -46.52 11.18
N GLU A 20 20.56 -47.66 11.20
CA GLU A 20 19.94 -48.28 10.03
C GLU A 20 18.53 -48.78 10.40
N PRO A 21 17.55 -47.87 10.47
CA PRO A 21 16.20 -48.21 10.92
C PRO A 21 15.37 -48.93 9.85
N VAL A 22 15.91 -49.18 8.66
CA VAL A 22 15.20 -49.81 7.55
C VAL A 22 15.39 -51.33 7.62
N LEU A 23 14.29 -52.07 7.84
CA LEU A 23 14.33 -53.53 7.85
C LEU A 23 14.29 -54.12 6.44
N VAL A 24 13.35 -53.64 5.62
CA VAL A 24 13.20 -54.06 4.22
C VAL A 24 12.59 -52.92 3.41
N SER A 25 13.11 -52.72 2.21
CA SER A 25 12.52 -51.85 1.19
C SER A 25 12.41 -52.65 -0.10
N GLN A 26 11.19 -52.84 -0.58
CA GLN A 26 10.90 -53.71 -1.72
C GLN A 26 9.98 -53.01 -2.72
N GLN A 27 10.32 -53.09 -4.01
CA GLN A 27 9.49 -52.61 -5.11
C GLN A 27 8.34 -53.58 -5.34
N VAL A 28 7.11 -53.10 -5.19
CA VAL A 28 5.88 -53.88 -5.44
C VAL A 28 5.31 -53.58 -6.83
N GLY A 29 5.76 -52.50 -7.48
CA GLY A 29 5.46 -52.21 -8.89
C GLY A 29 4.07 -51.59 -9.15
N LYS A 30 3.30 -51.30 -8.09
CA LYS A 30 2.01 -50.60 -8.16
C LYS A 30 1.97 -49.47 -7.12
N PRO A 31 1.39 -48.29 -7.43
CA PRO A 31 1.21 -47.21 -6.45
C PRO A 31 0.41 -47.67 -5.24
N ILE A 32 0.81 -47.21 -4.06
CA ILE A 32 0.20 -47.61 -2.78
C ILE A 32 -0.68 -46.47 -2.27
N ILE A 33 -1.98 -46.72 -2.14
CA ILE A 33 -2.96 -45.76 -1.61
C ILE A 33 -3.06 -45.89 -0.09
N ASP A 34 -3.21 -47.12 0.41
CA ASP A 34 -3.42 -47.40 1.83
C ASP A 34 -2.88 -48.79 2.19
N ILE A 35 -2.49 -48.96 3.44
CA ILE A 35 -1.95 -50.21 4.00
C ILE A 35 -2.66 -50.52 5.30
N ILE A 36 -3.26 -51.70 5.38
CA ILE A 36 -3.92 -52.20 6.58
C ILE A 36 -3.32 -53.56 6.94
N ILE A 37 -3.04 -53.76 8.23
CA ILE A 37 -2.57 -55.03 8.77
C ILE A 37 -3.70 -55.66 9.56
N GLY A 38 -3.99 -56.94 9.32
CA GLY A 38 -5.09 -57.62 9.97
C GLY A 38 -5.10 -59.13 9.75
N ASP A 39 -5.96 -59.82 10.48
CA ASP A 39 -6.13 -61.27 10.39
C ASP A 39 -7.14 -61.61 9.27
N PHE A 40 -6.66 -61.61 8.03
CA PHE A 40 -7.50 -61.81 6.84
C PHE A 40 -7.69 -63.29 6.47
N LEU A 41 -6.73 -64.15 6.83
CA LEU A 41 -6.79 -65.59 6.62
C LEU A 41 -6.77 -66.32 7.97
N PRO A 42 -7.55 -67.40 8.12
CA PRO A 42 -7.79 -68.02 9.43
C PRO A 42 -6.57 -68.75 10.03
N THR A 43 -5.55 -69.07 9.23
CA THR A 43 -4.40 -69.91 9.63
C THR A 43 -3.03 -69.25 9.42
N SER A 44 -2.99 -67.99 8.98
CA SER A 44 -1.77 -67.33 8.49
C SER A 44 -1.22 -66.22 9.39
N GLY A 45 -1.91 -65.91 10.49
CA GLY A 45 -1.58 -64.76 11.34
C GLY A 45 -1.87 -63.41 10.66
N PRO A 46 -1.30 -62.31 11.17
CA PRO A 46 -1.53 -60.97 10.63
C PRO A 46 -0.87 -60.84 9.25
N ILE A 47 -1.69 -60.53 8.25
CA ILE A 47 -1.28 -60.31 6.86
C ILE A 47 -1.40 -58.82 6.55
N MET A 48 -0.57 -58.34 5.64
CA MET A 48 -0.64 -56.97 5.14
C MET A 48 -1.54 -56.93 3.91
N ALA A 49 -2.57 -56.09 3.94
CA ALA A 49 -3.37 -55.75 2.77
C ALA A 49 -2.94 -54.38 2.24
N MET A 50 -2.62 -54.34 0.96
CA MET A 50 -2.14 -53.15 0.27
C MET A 50 -3.13 -52.77 -0.83
N LEU A 51 -3.64 -51.54 -0.74
CA LEU A 51 -4.56 -51.00 -1.74
C LEU A 51 -3.78 -50.25 -2.81
N SER A 52 -3.99 -50.63 -4.07
CA SER A 52 -3.51 -49.91 -5.25
C SER A 52 -4.71 -49.38 -6.05
N PRO A 53 -4.52 -48.41 -6.97
CA PRO A 53 -5.64 -47.84 -7.71
C PRO A 53 -6.43 -48.85 -8.57
N TRP A 54 -5.88 -50.03 -8.86
CA TRP A 54 -6.50 -51.06 -9.72
C TRP A 54 -6.60 -52.44 -9.05
N GLY A 55 -6.20 -52.57 -7.79
CA GLY A 55 -6.23 -53.87 -7.13
C GLY A 55 -5.92 -53.84 -5.65
N LEU A 56 -6.42 -54.85 -4.95
CA LEU A 56 -6.14 -55.11 -3.54
C LEU A 56 -5.23 -56.34 -3.44
N SER A 57 -4.02 -56.18 -2.92
CA SER A 57 -3.01 -57.25 -2.86
C SER A 57 -2.67 -57.60 -1.42
N TYR A 58 -2.54 -58.88 -1.11
CA TYR A 58 -2.24 -59.39 0.22
C TYR A 58 -0.81 -59.91 0.29
N PHE A 59 -0.05 -59.46 1.27
CA PHE A 59 1.36 -59.77 1.45
C PHE A 59 1.64 -60.41 2.81
N SER A 60 2.50 -61.42 2.80
CA SER A 60 3.10 -61.98 4.01
C SER A 60 4.54 -61.47 4.16
N MET A 61 4.90 -61.06 5.37
CA MET A 61 6.25 -60.65 5.70
C MET A 61 6.98 -61.80 6.39
N TYR A 62 8.07 -62.25 5.79
CA TYR A 62 8.99 -63.19 6.42
C TYR A 62 10.14 -62.42 7.03
N TYR A 63 10.26 -62.45 8.36
CA TYR A 63 11.32 -61.79 9.10
C TYR A 63 12.34 -62.82 9.61
N ASP A 64 13.62 -62.64 9.26
CA ASP A 64 14.71 -63.44 9.78
C ASP A 64 15.63 -62.56 10.64
N ALA A 65 15.59 -62.79 11.96
CA ALA A 65 16.37 -62.03 12.93
C ALA A 65 17.89 -62.29 12.84
N SER A 66 18.32 -63.35 12.16
CA SER A 66 19.73 -63.74 12.04
C SER A 66 20.41 -63.20 10.78
N ASP A 67 19.65 -62.96 9.72
CA ASP A 67 20.12 -62.43 8.44
C ASP A 67 19.05 -61.53 7.82
N LEU A 68 19.19 -60.21 8.02
CA LEU A 68 18.26 -59.20 7.52
C LEU A 68 18.07 -59.27 5.98
N SER A 69 19.06 -59.79 5.24
CA SER A 69 18.98 -59.95 3.78
C SER A 69 17.96 -61.00 3.32
N ARG A 70 17.52 -61.88 4.23
CA ARG A 70 16.47 -62.88 3.98
C ARG A 70 15.07 -62.39 4.33
N THR A 71 14.97 -61.20 4.92
CA THR A 71 13.67 -60.57 5.20
C THR A 71 13.04 -60.14 3.88
N LYS A 72 11.90 -60.73 3.54
CA LYS A 72 11.22 -60.50 2.26
C LYS A 72 9.72 -60.37 2.44
N ILE A 73 9.10 -59.63 1.53
CA ILE A 73 7.65 -59.45 1.45
C ILE A 73 7.18 -60.22 0.22
N GLU A 74 6.34 -61.24 0.43
CA GLU A 74 5.81 -62.07 -0.65
C GLU A 74 4.31 -61.83 -0.83
N GLU A 75 3.90 -61.63 -2.08
CA GLU A 75 2.49 -61.55 -2.46
C GLU A 75 1.87 -62.94 -2.34
N LEU A 76 0.79 -63.05 -1.56
CA LEU A 76 0.02 -64.27 -1.42
C LEU A 76 -0.99 -64.39 -2.56
N PHE A 77 -1.81 -63.35 -2.75
CA PHE A 77 -2.82 -63.24 -3.80
C PHE A 77 -3.25 -61.78 -3.96
N SER A 78 -3.88 -61.46 -5.09
CA SER A 78 -4.45 -60.15 -5.35
C SER A 78 -5.80 -60.21 -6.06
N HIS A 79 -6.61 -59.18 -5.83
CA HIS A 79 -7.88 -58.92 -6.49
C HIS A 79 -7.72 -57.78 -7.47
N GLU A 80 -8.15 -57.99 -8.72
CA GLU A 80 -8.27 -56.91 -9.70
C GLU A 80 -9.61 -56.19 -9.53
N MET A 81 -9.59 -54.86 -9.65
CA MET A 81 -10.77 -54.01 -9.48
C MET A 81 -11.17 -53.38 -10.80
N THR A 82 -12.49 -53.30 -11.04
CA THR A 82 -13.06 -52.72 -12.27
C THR A 82 -13.06 -51.20 -12.26
N GLU A 83 -13.17 -50.60 -11.07
CA GLU A 83 -13.12 -49.15 -10.86
C GLU A 83 -11.93 -48.79 -9.99
N HIS A 84 -11.45 -47.55 -10.13
CA HIS A 84 -10.32 -47.08 -9.34
C HIS A 84 -10.66 -46.98 -7.86
N ALA A 85 -9.81 -47.56 -7.01
CA ALA A 85 -9.96 -47.49 -5.56
C ALA A 85 -9.59 -46.10 -5.01
N TYR A 86 -10.23 -45.70 -3.90
CA TYR A 86 -9.99 -44.43 -3.21
C TYR A 86 -9.49 -44.64 -1.77
N ASN A 87 -10.16 -45.47 -0.98
CA ASN A 87 -9.75 -45.85 0.37
C ASN A 87 -10.29 -47.24 0.74
N MET A 88 -9.87 -47.76 1.89
CA MET A 88 -10.42 -49.00 2.44
C MET A 88 -10.62 -48.93 3.95
N CYS A 89 -11.46 -49.81 4.47
CA CYS A 89 -11.77 -49.90 5.90
C CYS A 89 -11.90 -51.37 6.32
N LEU A 90 -11.54 -51.67 7.57
CA LEU A 90 -11.72 -52.98 8.17
C LEU A 90 -13.15 -53.19 8.64
N ILE A 91 -13.72 -54.33 8.28
CA ILE A 91 -15.00 -54.81 8.77
C ILE A 91 -14.75 -56.07 9.61
N PRO A 92 -15.15 -56.08 10.89
CA PRO A 92 -15.02 -57.27 11.73
C PRO A 92 -16.03 -58.35 11.30
N SER A 93 -15.59 -59.61 11.31
CA SER A 93 -16.43 -60.78 11.09
C SER A 93 -16.05 -61.88 12.09
N GLN A 94 -16.90 -62.89 12.24
CA GLN A 94 -16.79 -63.91 13.29
C GLN A 94 -15.56 -64.80 13.16
N THR A 95 -15.00 -64.96 11.96
CA THR A 95 -13.90 -65.89 11.66
C THR A 95 -12.62 -65.20 11.19
N THR A 96 -12.73 -64.23 10.28
CA THR A 96 -11.60 -63.48 9.68
C THR A 96 -12.02 -62.04 9.46
N GLN A 97 -11.10 -61.09 9.55
CA GLN A 97 -11.39 -59.71 9.20
C GLN A 97 -11.67 -59.57 7.69
N GLN A 98 -12.60 -58.68 7.34
CA GLN A 98 -12.97 -58.38 5.97
C GLN A 98 -12.51 -56.96 5.62
N ILE A 99 -12.28 -56.70 4.33
CA ILE A 99 -11.89 -55.37 3.85
C ILE A 99 -13.00 -54.82 2.97
N LEU A 100 -13.47 -53.62 3.31
CA LEU A 100 -14.38 -52.86 2.48
C LEU A 100 -13.60 -51.79 1.73
N VAL A 101 -13.62 -51.84 0.40
CA VAL A 101 -12.93 -50.88 -0.46
C VAL A 101 -13.96 -49.93 -1.06
N GLN A 102 -13.68 -48.63 -1.02
CA GLN A 102 -14.44 -47.60 -1.73
C GLN A 102 -13.74 -47.23 -3.03
N SER A 103 -14.49 -47.22 -4.14
CA SER A 103 -14.01 -46.68 -5.41
C SER A 103 -14.20 -45.16 -5.49
N VAL A 104 -13.52 -44.53 -6.45
CA VAL A 104 -13.72 -43.12 -6.81
C VAL A 104 -15.17 -42.84 -7.23
N GLY A 105 -15.85 -43.83 -7.83
CA GLY A 105 -17.27 -43.79 -8.15
C GLY A 105 -18.22 -43.96 -6.94
N CYS A 106 -17.67 -43.97 -5.72
CA CYS A 106 -18.38 -44.26 -4.47
C CYS A 106 -19.04 -45.65 -4.43
N VAL A 107 -18.49 -46.63 -5.18
CA VAL A 107 -18.87 -48.03 -5.11
C VAL A 107 -18.13 -48.71 -3.96
N LEU A 108 -18.85 -49.40 -3.09
CA LEU A 108 -18.33 -50.16 -1.97
C LEU A 108 -18.25 -51.65 -2.32
N THR A 109 -17.06 -52.22 -2.24
CA THR A 109 -16.80 -53.63 -2.54
C THR A 109 -16.20 -54.32 -1.33
N LEU A 110 -16.84 -55.40 -0.86
CA LEU A 110 -16.42 -56.15 0.33
C LEU A 110 -15.66 -57.41 -0.08
N TYR A 111 -14.46 -57.57 0.45
CA TYR A 111 -13.59 -58.73 0.27
C TYR A 111 -13.43 -59.50 1.57
N GLN A 112 -13.53 -60.83 1.47
CA GLN A 112 -13.24 -61.77 2.54
C GLN A 112 -12.20 -62.78 2.03
N GLY A 113 -10.93 -62.56 2.39
CA GLY A 113 -9.81 -63.35 1.86
C GLY A 113 -9.80 -63.32 0.33
N GLU A 114 -9.81 -64.50 -0.29
CA GLU A 114 -9.84 -64.66 -1.75
C GLU A 114 -11.22 -64.45 -2.40
N GLN A 115 -12.27 -64.13 -1.64
CA GLN A 115 -13.62 -63.99 -2.16
C GLN A 115 -14.11 -62.54 -2.13
N CYS A 116 -14.60 -62.05 -3.27
CA CYS A 116 -15.42 -60.84 -3.34
C CYS A 116 -16.86 -61.18 -2.91
N VAL A 117 -17.30 -60.68 -1.75
CA VAL A 117 -18.61 -60.97 -1.17
C VAL A 117 -19.72 -60.20 -1.88
N PHE A 118 -19.55 -58.90 -2.07
CA PHE A 118 -20.47 -58.05 -2.83
C PHE A 118 -19.79 -56.77 -3.34
N SER A 119 -20.40 -56.14 -4.35
CA SER A 119 -20.08 -54.78 -4.80
C SER A 119 -21.37 -53.98 -4.99
N ARG A 120 -21.47 -52.78 -4.39
CA ARG A 120 -22.69 -51.96 -4.30
C ARG A 120 -22.37 -50.47 -4.42
N SER A 121 -23.26 -49.69 -5.02
CA SER A 121 -23.14 -48.22 -5.06
C SER A 121 -24.24 -47.57 -4.19
N PRO A 122 -24.03 -47.45 -2.86
CA PRO A 122 -25.05 -46.92 -1.97
C PRO A 122 -25.07 -45.38 -1.89
N LEU A 123 -24.04 -44.72 -2.40
CA LEU A 123 -23.80 -43.29 -2.25
C LEU A 123 -24.03 -42.55 -3.58
N PRO A 124 -24.50 -41.28 -3.56
CA PRO A 124 -24.56 -40.46 -4.77
C PRO A 124 -23.14 -40.22 -5.31
N ALA A 125 -22.85 -40.57 -6.57
CA ALA A 125 -21.52 -40.45 -7.15
C ALA A 125 -21.15 -38.99 -7.47
N LEU A 126 -20.62 -38.26 -6.48
CA LEU A 126 -20.03 -36.94 -6.67
C LEU A 126 -18.53 -36.98 -6.36
N HIS A 127 -18.17 -37.17 -5.08
CA HIS A 127 -16.79 -37.37 -4.64
C HIS A 127 -16.75 -38.31 -3.42
N PRO A 128 -15.79 -39.26 -3.36
CA PRO A 128 -15.62 -40.13 -2.19
C PRO A 128 -15.03 -39.32 -1.02
N GLY A 129 -15.35 -39.73 0.20
CA GLY A 129 -14.80 -39.16 1.43
C GLY A 129 -14.29 -40.26 2.35
N PRO A 130 -13.84 -39.93 3.57
CA PRO A 130 -13.37 -40.93 4.51
C PRO A 130 -14.47 -41.94 4.87
N LEU A 131 -14.05 -43.19 5.10
CA LEU A 131 -14.89 -44.35 5.31
C LEU A 131 -14.45 -45.09 6.58
N SER A 132 -15.36 -45.24 7.55
CA SER A 132 -15.05 -45.92 8.82
C SER A 132 -16.22 -46.78 9.31
N TYR A 133 -15.94 -47.90 9.96
CA TYR A 133 -16.94 -48.81 10.52
C TYR A 133 -17.10 -48.64 12.03
N CYS A 134 -18.32 -48.34 12.48
CA CYS A 134 -18.62 -48.16 13.90
C CYS A 134 -19.12 -49.47 14.51
N TYR A 135 -18.30 -50.07 15.37
CA TYR A 135 -18.60 -51.37 15.99
C TYR A 135 -19.89 -51.35 16.83
N PRO A 136 -20.11 -50.38 17.76
CA PRO A 136 -21.26 -50.44 18.67
C PRO A 136 -22.62 -50.24 17.99
N SER A 137 -22.68 -49.52 16.87
CA SER A 137 -23.90 -49.37 16.08
C SER A 137 -24.01 -50.38 14.92
N SER A 138 -22.94 -51.13 14.64
CA SER A 138 -22.82 -52.00 13.45
C SER A 138 -23.15 -51.25 12.15
N SER A 139 -22.74 -49.98 12.09
CA SER A 139 -23.02 -49.07 10.99
C SER A 139 -21.74 -48.62 10.31
N LEU A 140 -21.81 -48.53 8.99
CA LEU A 140 -20.80 -47.91 8.16
C LEU A 140 -21.07 -46.41 8.10
N VAL A 141 -20.03 -45.62 8.37
CA VAL A 141 -20.07 -44.16 8.33
C VAL A 141 -19.16 -43.67 7.21
N THR A 142 -19.69 -42.76 6.39
CA THR A 142 -18.96 -42.22 5.24
C THR A 142 -19.38 -40.79 4.98
N SER A 143 -18.46 -39.97 4.46
CA SER A 143 -18.76 -38.60 4.05
C SER A 143 -18.84 -38.47 2.53
N ASN A 144 -19.84 -37.72 2.05
CA ASN A 144 -20.02 -37.41 0.64
C ASN A 144 -20.75 -36.07 0.47
N GLY A 145 -20.28 -35.20 -0.43
CA GLY A 145 -20.96 -33.94 -0.76
C GLY A 145 -21.16 -32.99 0.43
N GLY A 146 -20.22 -32.97 1.38
CA GLY A 146 -20.31 -32.18 2.61
C GLY A 146 -21.37 -32.69 3.61
N ARG A 147 -21.80 -33.95 3.46
CA ARG A 147 -22.68 -34.63 4.41
C ARG A 147 -21.98 -35.86 4.98
N LEU A 148 -22.32 -36.18 6.23
CA LEU A 148 -21.95 -37.42 6.90
C LEU A 148 -23.17 -38.35 6.85
N HIS A 149 -22.95 -39.58 6.41
CA HIS A 149 -23.97 -40.59 6.20
C HIS A 149 -23.66 -41.83 7.03
N SER A 150 -24.66 -42.36 7.73
CA SER A 150 -24.57 -43.64 8.44
C SER A 150 -25.52 -44.66 7.84
N VAL A 151 -25.03 -45.86 7.55
CA VAL A 151 -25.79 -46.99 6.99
C VAL A 151 -25.51 -48.23 7.82
N LYS A 152 -26.56 -48.90 8.31
CA LYS A 152 -26.39 -50.21 8.97
C LYS A 152 -25.80 -51.22 8.00
N PHE A 153 -24.76 -51.92 8.42
CA PHE A 153 -24.03 -52.83 7.55
C PHE A 153 -24.90 -54.01 7.08
N SER A 154 -25.81 -54.49 7.93
CA SER A 154 -26.79 -55.53 7.58
C SER A 154 -27.73 -55.12 6.45
N LEU A 155 -28.12 -53.84 6.39
CA LEU A 155 -28.92 -53.29 5.29
C LEU A 155 -28.08 -53.21 4.01
N LEU A 156 -26.82 -52.81 4.12
CA LEU A 156 -25.91 -52.76 2.97
C LEU A 156 -25.69 -54.15 2.35
N ALA A 157 -25.39 -55.15 3.20
CA ALA A 157 -25.15 -56.53 2.77
C ALA A 157 -26.43 -57.23 2.27
N GLY A 158 -27.60 -56.88 2.80
CA GLY A 158 -28.89 -57.46 2.42
C GLY A 158 -29.50 -56.93 1.12
N LEU A 159 -28.93 -55.88 0.52
CA LEU A 159 -29.39 -55.35 -0.77
C LEU A 159 -29.00 -56.29 -1.92
N GLY A 160 -30.00 -56.78 -2.66
CA GLY A 160 -29.77 -57.47 -3.93
C GLY A 160 -29.14 -56.54 -4.99
N ASN A 161 -28.61 -57.10 -6.09
CA ASN A 161 -27.93 -56.37 -7.19
C ASN A 161 -28.79 -55.28 -7.89
N THR A 162 -30.03 -55.06 -7.49
CA THR A 162 -30.94 -54.06 -8.08
C THR A 162 -30.71 -52.70 -7.46
N ALA A 163 -30.57 -51.66 -8.28
CA ALA A 163 -30.23 -50.26 -7.95
C ALA A 163 -31.24 -49.49 -7.07
N LYS A 164 -31.77 -50.10 -6.01
CA LYS A 164 -32.58 -49.41 -4.99
C LYS A 164 -31.65 -48.53 -4.15
N ARG A 165 -31.95 -47.23 -4.11
CA ARG A 165 -31.25 -46.24 -3.27
C ARG A 165 -31.22 -46.72 -1.82
N VAL A 166 -30.05 -46.69 -1.20
CA VAL A 166 -29.86 -47.08 0.19
C VAL A 166 -30.47 -46.03 1.11
N THR A 167 -31.25 -46.48 2.08
CA THR A 167 -31.79 -45.62 3.14
C THR A 167 -30.73 -45.44 4.22
N PHE A 168 -30.29 -44.21 4.42
CA PHE A 168 -29.41 -43.85 5.53
C PHE A 168 -30.17 -43.93 6.86
N ASP A 169 -29.51 -44.42 7.91
CA ASP A 169 -30.04 -44.43 9.28
C ASP A 169 -30.16 -42.99 9.79
N TRP A 170 -29.14 -42.18 9.51
CA TRP A 170 -29.16 -40.74 9.69
C TRP A 170 -28.18 -40.07 8.71
N SER A 171 -28.38 -38.79 8.48
CA SER A 171 -27.46 -37.95 7.71
C SER A 171 -27.32 -36.57 8.36
N PHE A 172 -26.09 -36.06 8.42
CA PHE A 172 -25.79 -34.75 8.98
C PHE A 172 -25.05 -33.87 7.96
N HIS A 173 -25.32 -32.57 7.92
CA HIS A 173 -24.62 -31.65 7.02
C HIS A 173 -23.45 -30.99 7.75
N LEU A 174 -22.23 -31.25 7.29
CA LEU A 174 -21.01 -30.75 7.91
C LEU A 174 -20.72 -29.28 7.55
N GLY A 175 -21.32 -28.78 6.47
CA GLY A 175 -21.04 -27.45 5.92
C GLY A 175 -19.66 -27.32 5.26
N ASP A 176 -18.85 -28.38 5.31
CA ASP A 176 -17.47 -28.47 4.79
C ASP A 176 -17.16 -29.93 4.38
N THR A 177 -16.04 -30.15 3.69
CA THR A 177 -15.57 -31.49 3.29
C THR A 177 -14.86 -32.18 4.45
N CYS A 178 -15.27 -33.41 4.77
CA CYS A 178 -14.54 -34.27 5.71
C CYS A 178 -13.26 -34.80 5.06
N ILE A 179 -12.13 -34.57 5.70
CA ILE A 179 -10.79 -34.99 5.26
C ILE A 179 -10.47 -36.37 5.82
N ASP A 180 -10.67 -36.55 7.13
CA ASP A 180 -10.30 -37.77 7.85
C ASP A 180 -11.36 -38.11 8.91
N MET A 181 -11.48 -39.39 9.22
CA MET A 181 -12.49 -39.92 10.15
C MET A 181 -11.90 -41.02 11.01
N ALA A 182 -12.07 -40.88 12.32
CA ALA A 182 -11.69 -41.90 13.29
C ALA A 182 -12.86 -42.22 14.22
N ILE A 183 -12.91 -43.46 14.68
CA ILE A 183 -13.95 -43.94 15.59
C ILE A 183 -13.29 -44.31 16.91
N GLU A 184 -13.83 -43.76 17.99
CA GLU A 184 -13.41 -44.08 19.34
C GLU A 184 -14.47 -44.99 19.96
N ASP A 185 -14.13 -46.25 20.22
CA ASP A 185 -15.03 -47.27 20.79
C ASP A 185 -14.48 -47.93 22.06
N SER A 186 -13.44 -47.33 22.66
CA SER A 186 -12.86 -47.76 23.92
C SER A 186 -13.90 -47.85 25.05
N HIS A 187 -13.87 -48.93 25.83
CA HIS A 187 -14.84 -49.19 26.91
C HIS A 187 -14.96 -48.09 27.98
N SER A 188 -13.92 -47.26 28.17
CA SER A 188 -13.90 -46.18 29.16
C SER A 188 -14.66 -44.92 28.71
N VAL A 189 -14.96 -44.79 27.41
CA VAL A 189 -15.59 -43.61 26.82
C VAL A 189 -16.83 -44.04 26.06
N GLN A 190 -17.85 -43.17 26.00
CA GLN A 190 -19.00 -43.48 25.15
C GLN A 190 -18.57 -43.48 23.67
N PRO A 191 -18.98 -44.48 22.87
CA PRO A 191 -18.61 -44.56 21.46
C PRO A 191 -18.89 -43.28 20.69
N SER A 192 -17.91 -42.82 19.93
CA SER A 192 -17.93 -41.54 19.23
C SER A 192 -17.36 -41.65 17.83
N ILE A 193 -17.88 -40.84 16.92
CA ILE A 193 -17.35 -40.69 15.57
C ILE A 193 -16.70 -39.30 15.50
N ILE A 194 -15.40 -39.25 15.29
CA ILE A 194 -14.64 -38.01 15.15
C ILE A 194 -14.38 -37.77 13.68
N CYS A 195 -14.81 -36.62 13.18
CA CYS A 195 -14.67 -36.20 11.80
C CYS A 195 -13.83 -34.93 11.75
N LEU A 196 -12.71 -34.98 11.03
CA LEU A 196 -11.89 -33.81 10.71
C LEU A 196 -12.37 -33.22 9.38
N CYS A 197 -12.92 -32.02 9.42
CA CYS A 197 -13.15 -31.17 8.24
C CYS A 197 -11.97 -30.20 8.06
N ARG A 198 -11.96 -29.38 7.01
CA ARG A 198 -10.86 -28.42 6.76
C ARG A 198 -10.68 -27.48 7.94
N TYR A 199 -11.76 -26.86 8.43
CA TYR A 199 -11.69 -25.86 9.50
C TYR A 199 -12.43 -26.25 10.78
N ALA A 200 -12.85 -27.51 10.91
CA ALA A 200 -13.59 -27.94 12.08
C ALA A 200 -13.35 -29.41 12.41
N VAL A 201 -13.36 -29.73 13.69
CA VAL A 201 -13.42 -31.11 14.19
C VAL A 201 -14.79 -31.32 14.81
N PHE A 202 -15.52 -32.33 14.35
CA PHE A 202 -16.79 -32.73 14.92
C PHE A 202 -16.66 -34.04 15.66
N CYS A 203 -17.32 -34.14 16.81
CA CYS A 203 -17.54 -35.40 17.51
C CYS A 203 -19.02 -35.70 17.54
N PHE A 204 -19.40 -36.83 16.97
CA PHE A 204 -20.78 -37.32 16.92
C PHE A 204 -20.99 -38.50 17.85
N THR A 205 -22.21 -38.63 18.37
CA THR A 205 -22.71 -39.90 18.90
C THR A 205 -22.91 -40.89 17.75
N THR A 206 -23.03 -42.18 18.08
CA THR A 206 -23.40 -43.22 17.10
C THR A 206 -24.77 -43.00 16.44
N GLY A 207 -25.65 -42.20 17.08
CA GLY A 207 -26.97 -41.81 16.56
C GLY A 207 -26.98 -40.55 15.71
N GLY A 208 -25.82 -39.93 15.44
CA GLY A 208 -25.72 -38.77 14.54
C GLY A 208 -25.97 -37.40 15.19
N SER A 209 -26.08 -37.33 16.52
CA SER A 209 -26.10 -36.05 17.24
C SER A 209 -24.69 -35.55 17.51
N VAL A 210 -24.47 -34.24 17.35
CA VAL A 210 -23.18 -33.59 17.66
C VAL A 210 -23.01 -33.53 19.18
N ARG A 211 -21.92 -34.09 19.70
CA ARG A 211 -21.52 -33.95 21.11
C ARG A 211 -20.80 -32.63 21.33
N TRP A 212 -19.83 -32.35 20.49
CA TRP A 212 -19.06 -31.12 20.50
C TRP A 212 -18.46 -30.86 19.12
N GLN A 213 -18.09 -29.60 18.90
CA GLN A 213 -17.42 -29.13 17.70
C GLN A 213 -16.30 -28.18 18.11
N ILE A 214 -15.16 -28.29 17.44
CA ILE A 214 -14.03 -27.38 17.56
C ILE A 214 -13.85 -26.69 16.22
N ARG A 215 -13.70 -25.37 16.21
CA ARG A 215 -13.30 -24.62 15.02
C ARG A 215 -11.78 -24.45 15.02
N LEU A 216 -11.13 -24.83 13.94
CA LEU A 216 -9.71 -24.65 13.72
C LEU A 216 -9.46 -23.31 13.02
N GLU A 217 -8.35 -22.65 13.36
CA GLU A 217 -7.91 -21.42 12.68
C GLU A 217 -7.21 -21.72 11.35
N THR A 218 -6.55 -22.88 11.28
CA THR A 218 -5.79 -23.38 10.13
C THR A 218 -6.42 -24.66 9.58
N VAL A 219 -6.05 -25.05 8.37
CA VAL A 219 -6.60 -26.24 7.72
C VAL A 219 -6.05 -27.49 8.40
N GLY A 220 -6.90 -28.36 8.93
CA GLY A 220 -6.50 -29.67 9.43
C GLY A 220 -6.12 -30.60 8.29
N THR A 221 -5.03 -31.36 8.45
CA THR A 221 -4.49 -32.26 7.40
C THR A 221 -4.61 -33.72 7.76
N ALA A 222 -4.43 -34.08 9.04
CA ALA A 222 -4.48 -35.47 9.50
C ALA A 222 -5.08 -35.56 10.90
N LEU A 223 -5.80 -36.64 11.18
CA LEU A 223 -6.41 -36.93 12.48
C LEU A 223 -5.84 -38.23 13.06
N MET A 224 -5.54 -38.23 14.35
CA MET A 224 -5.24 -39.45 15.10
C MET A 224 -6.00 -39.45 16.41
N VAL A 225 -6.76 -40.50 16.68
CA VAL A 225 -7.40 -40.71 17.97
C VAL A 225 -6.64 -41.79 18.71
N TYR A 226 -6.39 -41.57 20.00
CA TYR A 226 -5.61 -42.50 20.82
C TYR A 226 -6.21 -42.62 22.22
N ASN A 227 -6.04 -43.80 22.82
CA ASN A 227 -6.54 -44.10 24.15
C ASN A 227 -5.40 -44.04 25.19
N VAL A 228 -5.65 -43.40 26.33
CA VAL A 228 -4.69 -43.22 27.44
C VAL A 228 -4.94 -44.21 28.61
N GLY A 229 -5.62 -45.32 28.34
CA GLY A 229 -5.86 -46.39 29.31
C GLY A 229 -7.18 -46.24 30.07
N LYS A 230 -7.44 -47.19 30.98
CA LYS A 230 -8.78 -47.46 31.56
C LYS A 230 -9.36 -46.35 32.45
N GLU A 231 -8.56 -45.37 32.87
CA GLU A 231 -8.98 -44.34 33.83
C GLU A 231 -9.47 -43.03 33.19
N SER A 232 -9.22 -42.81 31.89
CA SER A 232 -9.62 -41.57 31.21
C SER A 232 -11.02 -41.68 30.61
N THR A 233 -11.88 -40.73 30.94
CA THR A 233 -13.25 -40.58 30.39
C THR A 233 -13.33 -39.59 29.23
N SER A 234 -12.22 -38.91 28.91
CA SER A 234 -12.12 -37.89 27.84
C SER A 234 -11.56 -38.50 26.56
N ILE A 235 -12.07 -38.09 25.40
CA ILE A 235 -11.51 -38.52 24.10
C ILE A 235 -10.21 -37.75 23.84
N ARG A 236 -9.13 -38.46 23.52
CA ARG A 236 -7.83 -37.86 23.22
C ARG A 236 -7.52 -38.03 21.74
N PHE A 237 -7.16 -36.91 21.10
CA PHE A 237 -6.86 -36.92 19.68
C PHE A 237 -5.84 -35.84 19.33
N CYS A 238 -5.10 -36.08 18.25
CA CYS A 238 -4.13 -35.18 17.66
C CYS A 238 -4.63 -34.74 16.28
N VAL A 239 -4.46 -33.47 15.97
CA VAL A 239 -4.74 -32.89 14.66
C VAL A 239 -3.46 -32.22 14.15
N ALA A 240 -2.98 -32.65 12.99
CA ALA A 240 -1.98 -31.91 12.25
C ALA A 240 -2.65 -30.83 11.42
N THR A 241 -1.97 -29.71 11.22
CA THR A 241 -2.47 -28.61 10.38
C THR A 241 -1.50 -28.25 9.26
N SER A 242 -2.03 -27.57 8.24
CA SER A 242 -1.26 -27.05 7.11
C SER A 242 -0.24 -25.99 7.51
N ALA A 243 -0.36 -25.40 8.70
CA ALA A 243 0.56 -24.40 9.23
C ALA A 243 1.73 -25.02 10.02
N HIS A 244 2.08 -26.27 9.73
CA HIS A 244 3.17 -27.01 10.39
C HIS A 244 3.02 -27.03 11.92
N THR A 245 1.80 -27.25 12.40
CA THR A 245 1.52 -27.39 13.84
C THR A 245 0.75 -28.66 14.12
N LEU A 246 1.09 -29.28 15.25
CA LEU A 246 0.40 -30.43 15.82
C LEU A 246 -0.34 -30.00 17.08
N LEU A 247 -1.65 -30.24 17.10
CA LEU A 247 -2.54 -29.86 18.18
C LEU A 247 -3.04 -31.13 18.89
N VAL A 248 -2.81 -31.23 20.19
CA VAL A 248 -3.23 -32.38 21.01
C VAL A 248 -4.41 -31.95 21.89
N PHE A 249 -5.55 -32.61 21.73
CA PHE A 249 -6.80 -32.28 22.40
C PHE A 249 -7.24 -33.35 23.40
N ALA A 250 -7.97 -32.88 24.40
CA ALA A 250 -8.79 -33.67 25.31
C ALA A 250 -10.23 -33.17 25.25
N ASP A 251 -11.08 -33.90 24.54
CA ASP A 251 -12.38 -33.42 24.09
C ASP A 251 -12.25 -32.04 23.41
N THR A 252 -12.76 -30.98 24.04
CA THR A 252 -12.68 -29.60 23.53
C THR A 252 -11.47 -28.81 24.02
N LYS A 253 -10.68 -29.35 24.96
CA LYS A 253 -9.55 -28.66 25.58
C LYS A 253 -8.25 -28.94 24.83
N LEU A 254 -7.59 -27.91 24.33
CA LEU A 254 -6.23 -28.01 23.81
C LEU A 254 -5.26 -28.28 24.98
N MET A 255 -4.59 -29.43 24.95
CA MET A 255 -3.65 -29.88 25.98
C MET A 255 -2.22 -29.56 25.63
N TRP A 256 -1.87 -29.63 24.35
CA TRP A 256 -0.52 -29.39 23.86
C TRP A 256 -0.56 -28.81 22.45
N ASN A 257 0.40 -27.95 22.13
CA ASN A 257 0.70 -27.54 20.77
C ASN A 257 2.21 -27.65 20.53
N CYS A 258 2.60 -28.07 19.33
CA CYS A 258 3.99 -28.02 18.91
C CYS A 258 4.08 -27.72 17.42
N GLN A 259 5.24 -27.21 17.01
CA GLN A 259 5.56 -27.02 15.60
C GLN A 259 6.14 -28.32 15.03
N THR A 260 5.78 -28.62 13.79
CA THR A 260 6.37 -29.68 12.98
C THR A 260 7.29 -29.02 11.93
N GLU A 261 8.27 -29.76 11.41
CA GLU A 261 9.16 -29.21 10.36
C GLU A 261 8.42 -29.09 9.02
N ASP A 262 7.63 -30.10 8.67
CA ASP A 262 6.85 -30.17 7.44
C ASP A 262 5.34 -30.36 7.70
N THR A 263 4.53 -30.32 6.65
CA THR A 263 3.09 -30.61 6.71
C THR A 263 2.87 -32.12 6.84
N VAL A 264 2.25 -32.52 7.94
CA VAL A 264 2.00 -33.94 8.25
C VAL A 264 0.69 -34.40 7.60
N ILE A 265 0.76 -35.50 6.84
CA ILE A 265 -0.38 -36.15 6.16
C ILE A 265 -0.93 -37.37 6.90
N SER A 266 -0.11 -38.03 7.72
CA SER A 266 -0.55 -39.19 8.50
C SER A 266 0.12 -39.19 9.87
N LEU A 267 -0.67 -39.53 10.88
CA LEU A 267 -0.31 -39.54 12.27
C LEU A 267 -0.66 -40.91 12.87
N LYS A 268 0.32 -41.59 13.45
CA LYS A 268 0.09 -42.80 14.28
C LYS A 268 0.89 -42.77 15.57
N LEU A 269 0.31 -43.37 16.61
CA LEU A 269 1.01 -43.65 17.86
C LEU A 269 1.63 -45.05 17.76
N SER A 270 2.92 -45.18 18.02
CA SER A 270 3.66 -46.43 17.80
C SER A 270 4.52 -46.81 18.99
N ASN A 271 4.66 -48.12 19.19
CA ASN A 271 5.53 -48.74 20.20
C ASN A 271 6.58 -49.55 19.46
N TYR A 272 7.85 -49.14 19.56
CA TYR A 272 8.94 -49.80 18.83
C TYR A 272 9.72 -50.78 19.72
N ASN A 273 10.05 -50.37 20.95
CA ASN A 273 10.68 -51.24 21.94
C ASN A 273 10.23 -50.85 23.37
N SER A 274 10.84 -51.43 24.41
CA SER A 274 10.51 -51.11 25.81
C SER A 274 10.83 -49.66 26.20
N THR A 275 11.75 -49.01 25.50
CA THR A 275 12.17 -47.62 25.74
C THR A 275 11.33 -46.62 24.94
N TYR A 276 11.05 -46.92 23.68
CA TYR A 276 10.27 -46.11 22.73
C TYR A 276 8.82 -46.60 22.71
N GLN A 277 8.10 -46.30 23.80
CA GLN A 277 6.66 -46.51 23.90
C GLN A 277 5.91 -45.19 23.70
N TYR A 278 4.76 -45.26 23.05
CA TYR A 278 3.84 -44.15 22.78
C TYR A 278 4.52 -43.00 22.03
N VAL A 279 5.33 -43.33 21.02
CA VAL A 279 6.04 -42.36 20.18
C VAL A 279 5.16 -41.95 19.01
N LEU A 280 5.16 -40.66 18.68
CA LEU A 280 4.43 -40.13 17.52
C LEU A 280 5.22 -40.42 16.25
N SER A 281 4.60 -41.17 15.35
CA SER A 281 5.09 -41.42 14.00
C SER A 281 4.29 -40.57 13.02
N MET A 282 4.97 -39.69 12.31
CA MET A 282 4.38 -38.68 11.44
C MET A 282 4.95 -38.82 10.04
N LEU A 283 4.10 -38.80 9.02
CA LEU A 283 4.50 -38.83 7.61
C LEU A 283 4.26 -37.45 6.98
N SER A 284 5.28 -36.91 6.32
CA SER A 284 5.25 -35.63 5.60
C SER A 284 4.71 -35.78 4.17
N THR A 285 4.19 -34.70 3.60
CA THR A 285 3.89 -34.60 2.16
C THR A 285 5.10 -34.87 1.26
N GLU A 286 6.32 -34.59 1.74
CA GLU A 286 7.56 -34.85 1.00
C GLU A 286 8.09 -36.29 1.16
N GLY A 287 7.34 -37.18 1.82
CA GLY A 287 7.77 -38.56 2.07
C GLY A 287 8.76 -38.72 3.23
N ARG A 288 9.05 -37.66 3.99
CA ARG A 288 9.85 -37.73 5.21
C ARG A 288 9.05 -38.35 6.35
N VAL A 289 9.67 -39.27 7.08
CA VAL A 289 9.08 -39.91 8.27
C VAL A 289 9.72 -39.33 9.51
N PHE A 290 8.93 -38.68 10.34
CA PHE A 290 9.36 -38.14 11.63
C PHE A 290 8.89 -39.05 12.75
N ILE A 291 9.81 -39.44 13.62
CA ILE A 291 9.53 -40.27 14.78
C ILE A 291 10.00 -39.47 15.99
N GLY A 292 9.06 -39.03 16.82
CA GLY A 292 9.36 -38.05 17.85
C GLY A 292 8.45 -38.12 19.05
N TYR A 293 8.92 -37.54 20.14
CA TYR A 293 8.15 -37.30 21.35
C TYR A 293 7.85 -35.80 21.50
N LEU A 294 6.88 -35.46 22.34
CA LEU A 294 6.55 -34.07 22.62
C LEU A 294 7.64 -33.48 23.54
N GLY A 295 8.38 -32.49 23.06
CA GLY A 295 9.43 -31.84 23.84
C GLY A 295 8.83 -31.07 25.03
N THR A 296 9.16 -31.46 26.26
CA THR A 296 8.63 -30.88 27.50
C THR A 296 9.55 -29.82 28.12
N GLU A 297 10.76 -29.68 27.59
CA GLU A 297 11.73 -28.71 28.09
C GLU A 297 11.54 -27.35 27.39
N PRO A 298 11.21 -26.27 28.14
CA PRO A 298 11.20 -24.95 27.55
C PRO A 298 12.61 -24.58 27.11
N ASN A 299 12.76 -24.14 25.87
CA ASN A 299 13.99 -23.54 25.40
C ASN A 299 14.15 -22.19 26.14
N LEU A 300 14.70 -22.22 27.36
CA LEU A 300 15.05 -21.04 28.10
C LEU A 300 16.01 -20.25 27.22
N TYR A 301 15.65 -19.03 26.84
CA TYR A 301 16.54 -18.07 26.18
C TYR A 301 17.75 -17.83 27.08
N LYS A 302 18.72 -18.73 27.02
CA LYS A 302 20.07 -18.50 27.50
C LYS A 302 20.79 -17.92 26.31
N VAL A 303 21.16 -16.65 26.41
CA VAL A 303 22.15 -16.06 25.51
C VAL A 303 23.30 -17.07 25.47
N PRO A 304 23.62 -17.64 24.29
CA PRO A 304 24.73 -18.59 24.19
C PRO A 304 25.92 -17.91 24.86
N PRO A 305 26.63 -18.56 25.81
CA PRO A 305 27.84 -17.99 26.35
C PRO A 305 28.71 -17.59 25.15
N LEU A 306 29.16 -16.34 25.15
CA LEU A 306 29.91 -15.70 24.07
C LEU A 306 31.24 -16.45 23.84
N GLU A 307 31.19 -17.63 23.23
CA GLU A 307 32.37 -18.30 22.73
C GLU A 307 32.77 -17.63 21.42
N SER A 308 33.63 -16.62 21.58
CA SER A 308 34.61 -16.16 20.58
C SER A 308 34.08 -15.68 19.22
N ARG A 309 33.05 -14.84 19.17
CA ARG A 309 33.00 -13.85 18.09
C ARG A 309 34.08 -12.81 18.38
N PHE A 310 35.25 -12.95 17.75
CA PHE A 310 36.32 -11.95 17.82
C PHE A 310 35.79 -10.64 17.22
N VAL A 311 35.38 -9.70 18.08
CA VAL A 311 35.06 -8.34 17.67
C VAL A 311 36.38 -7.58 17.61
N ASP A 312 36.79 -7.15 16.43
CA ASP A 312 37.99 -6.33 16.26
C ASP A 312 37.72 -4.90 16.77
N PHE A 313 37.95 -4.70 18.06
CA PHE A 313 37.82 -3.40 18.73
C PHE A 313 38.72 -2.34 18.08
N LYS A 314 39.84 -2.72 17.46
CA LYS A 314 40.77 -1.77 16.84
C LYS A 314 40.19 -1.19 15.56
N ALA A 315 39.56 -2.02 14.73
CA ALA A 315 38.86 -1.57 13.54
C ALA A 315 37.69 -0.64 13.91
N LYS A 316 36.90 -1.01 14.93
CA LYS A 316 35.75 -0.22 15.39
C LYS A 316 36.14 1.13 16.00
N ILE A 317 37.22 1.19 16.79
CA ILE A 317 37.74 2.47 17.33
C ILE A 317 38.27 3.36 16.19
N LYS A 318 38.87 2.79 15.14
CA LYS A 318 39.33 3.57 14.00
C LYS A 318 38.16 4.20 13.24
N GLU A 319 37.12 3.41 12.93
CA GLU A 319 35.89 3.88 12.30
C GLU A 319 35.21 4.98 13.13
N MET A 320 35.11 4.80 14.46
CA MET A 320 34.55 5.80 15.37
C MET A 320 35.32 7.12 15.32
N ARG A 321 36.66 7.08 15.31
CA ARG A 321 37.49 8.29 15.22
C ARG A 321 37.37 8.99 13.87
N GLU A 322 37.26 8.23 12.78
CA GLU A 322 37.04 8.78 11.43
C GLU A 322 35.68 9.51 11.36
N ILE A 323 34.63 8.94 11.96
CA ILE A 323 33.30 9.56 12.05
C ILE A 323 33.32 10.80 12.96
N GLU A 324 33.93 10.74 14.14
CA GLU A 324 34.06 11.89 15.06
C GLU A 324 34.83 13.04 14.41
N ALA A 325 35.89 12.75 13.65
CA ALA A 325 36.63 13.76 12.89
C ALA A 325 35.74 14.41 11.82
N SER A 326 34.98 13.62 11.05
CA SER A 326 34.04 14.15 10.06
C SER A 326 32.96 15.04 10.68
N ILE A 327 32.45 14.68 11.86
CA ILE A 327 31.45 15.49 12.59
C ILE A 327 32.06 16.81 13.05
N LYS A 328 33.31 16.78 13.55
CA LYS A 328 34.02 17.96 14.03
C LYS A 328 34.39 18.94 12.90
N ASP A 329 34.75 18.41 11.74
CA ASP A 329 35.03 19.21 10.53
C ASP A 329 33.76 19.91 10.01
N ILE A 330 32.60 19.25 10.08
CA ILE A 330 31.31 19.86 9.72
C ILE A 330 30.91 20.98 10.70
N GLY A 331 31.22 20.82 12.00
CA GLY A 331 30.89 21.80 13.04
C GLY A 331 31.74 23.09 13.02
N GLN A 332 32.91 23.10 12.38
CA GLN A 332 33.77 24.29 12.26
C GLN A 332 33.53 25.12 11.00
N ALA A 333 32.84 24.58 9.99
CA ALA A 333 32.44 25.31 8.78
C ALA A 333 31.15 26.11 9.02
N GLY A 334 31.27 27.26 9.69
CA GLY A 334 30.18 28.22 9.80
C GLY A 334 29.74 28.74 8.42
N SER A 335 28.45 28.51 8.10
CA SER A 335 27.61 29.14 7.07
C SER A 335 28.10 29.18 5.62
N GLU A 336 27.18 28.82 4.70
CA GLU A 336 27.30 28.81 3.24
C GLU A 336 28.15 27.67 2.65
N LYS A 337 27.56 26.47 2.56
CA LYS A 337 27.91 25.57 1.45
C LYS A 337 27.63 26.33 0.16
N LYS A 338 28.69 26.81 -0.50
CA LYS A 338 28.65 27.18 -1.92
C LYS A 338 27.88 26.07 -2.64
N SER A 339 26.81 26.44 -3.34
CA SER A 339 26.01 25.48 -4.11
C SER A 339 26.97 24.61 -4.93
N ALA A 340 26.84 23.29 -4.79
CA ALA A 340 27.74 22.33 -5.43
C ALA A 340 27.79 22.53 -6.97
N PHE A 341 26.78 23.22 -7.53
CA PHE A 341 26.70 23.59 -8.92
C PHE A 341 26.01 24.96 -9.11
N VAL A 342 26.36 25.63 -10.21
CA VAL A 342 25.88 26.97 -10.57
C VAL A 342 24.98 26.88 -11.80
N ILE A 343 23.81 27.52 -11.72
CA ILE A 343 22.90 27.70 -12.84
C ILE A 343 23.27 28.99 -13.56
N LYS A 344 23.49 28.92 -14.89
CA LYS A 344 23.65 30.09 -15.74
C LYS A 344 22.54 30.13 -16.77
N CYS A 345 21.83 31.25 -16.82
CA CYS A 345 20.66 31.44 -17.68
C CYS A 345 20.98 32.50 -18.74
N PHE A 346 20.64 32.21 -19.99
CA PHE A 346 20.84 33.11 -21.12
C PHE A 346 19.54 33.22 -21.93
N PRO A 347 18.94 34.42 -22.07
CA PRO A 347 17.78 34.61 -22.93
C PRO A 347 18.24 34.54 -24.39
N GLY A 348 17.56 33.71 -25.20
CA GLY A 348 17.77 33.61 -26.64
C GLY A 348 17.02 34.68 -27.42
N GLU A 349 17.18 34.67 -28.74
CA GLU A 349 16.42 35.54 -29.65
C GLU A 349 14.94 35.14 -29.69
N LEU A 350 14.06 36.12 -29.91
CA LEU A 350 12.62 35.87 -29.97
C LEU A 350 12.26 35.06 -31.21
N GLU A 351 11.58 33.93 -30.99
CA GLU A 351 11.12 33.01 -32.03
C GLU A 351 9.63 33.22 -32.31
N LYS A 352 9.16 32.82 -33.51
CA LYS A 352 7.74 32.80 -33.84
C LYS A 352 7.04 31.63 -33.14
N ALA A 353 5.79 31.82 -32.74
CA ALA A 353 4.98 30.76 -32.14
C ALA A 353 4.92 29.54 -33.07
N THR A 354 5.19 28.36 -32.53
CA THR A 354 5.00 27.06 -33.19
C THR A 354 3.71 26.41 -32.67
N VAL A 355 3.20 25.40 -33.39
CA VAL A 355 1.93 24.70 -33.05
C VAL A 355 1.95 24.05 -31.65
N GLU A 356 3.13 23.78 -31.09
CA GLU A 356 3.29 23.18 -29.76
C GLU A 356 3.10 24.16 -28.60
N HIS A 357 3.06 25.47 -28.88
CA HIS A 357 2.92 26.49 -27.85
C HIS A 357 1.47 27.00 -27.87
N ASN A 358 0.74 26.85 -26.74
CA ASN A 358 -0.60 27.45 -26.54
C ASN A 358 -0.48 28.98 -26.37
N VAL A 359 0.00 29.64 -27.42
CA VAL A 359 0.28 31.07 -27.43
C VAL A 359 -0.98 31.83 -27.82
N LYS A 360 -1.28 32.90 -27.09
CA LYS A 360 -2.40 33.79 -27.40
C LYS A 360 -2.01 34.75 -28.54
N ASN A 361 -2.72 34.69 -29.67
CA ASN A 361 -2.60 35.59 -30.82
C ASN A 361 -1.15 35.85 -31.32
N ASP A 362 -0.40 34.79 -31.68
CA ASP A 362 0.94 34.87 -32.29
C ASP A 362 2.00 35.65 -31.46
N ALA A 363 1.87 35.68 -30.13
CA ALA A 363 2.90 36.27 -29.27
C ALA A 363 4.29 35.62 -29.50
N PRO A 364 5.39 36.40 -29.41
CA PRO A 364 6.73 35.87 -29.57
C PRO A 364 7.10 34.93 -28.42
N VAL A 365 7.90 33.91 -28.73
CA VAL A 365 8.41 32.95 -27.75
C VAL A 365 9.85 33.30 -27.44
N CYS A 366 10.18 33.45 -26.15
CA CYS A 366 11.54 33.71 -25.69
C CYS A 366 12.16 32.41 -25.14
N PRO A 367 13.08 31.75 -25.86
CA PRO A 367 13.75 30.55 -25.37
C PRO A 367 14.84 30.94 -24.36
N LEU A 368 14.69 30.51 -23.10
CA LEU A 368 15.72 30.67 -22.08
C LEU A 368 16.63 29.44 -22.05
N THR A 369 17.91 29.62 -22.39
CA THR A 369 18.91 28.54 -22.29
C THR A 369 19.46 28.50 -20.86
N VAL A 370 19.14 27.43 -20.14
CA VAL A 370 19.58 27.18 -18.77
C VAL A 370 20.71 26.15 -18.79
N SER A 371 21.92 26.57 -18.45
CA SER A 371 23.13 25.72 -18.41
C SER A 371 23.58 25.45 -16.97
N LEU A 372 23.92 24.20 -16.66
CA LEU A 372 24.34 23.76 -15.33
C LEU A 372 25.84 23.47 -15.30
N GLN A 373 26.59 24.24 -14.50
CA GLN A 373 28.04 24.08 -14.32
C GLN A 373 28.34 23.43 -12.97
N GLY A 374 29.21 22.41 -12.94
CA GLY A 374 29.65 21.75 -11.70
C GLY A 374 28.86 20.50 -11.27
N VAL A 375 27.96 19.99 -12.12
CA VAL A 375 27.21 18.74 -11.87
C VAL A 375 27.95 17.56 -12.49
N GLU A 376 28.19 16.49 -11.70
CA GLU A 376 28.83 15.25 -12.16
C GLU A 376 28.00 14.52 -13.25
N SER A 377 28.66 13.67 -14.04
CA SER A 377 28.15 13.17 -15.33
C SER A 377 26.90 12.25 -15.26
N ALA A 378 26.44 11.86 -14.07
CA ALA A 378 25.35 10.89 -13.88
C ALA A 378 24.16 11.41 -13.05
N ALA A 379 24.14 12.72 -12.73
CA ALA A 379 23.15 13.28 -11.81
C ALA A 379 21.87 13.75 -12.50
N ASN A 380 20.72 13.39 -11.94
CA ASN A 380 19.39 13.83 -12.35
C ASN A 380 19.07 15.18 -11.68
N VAL A 381 18.92 16.22 -12.51
CA VAL A 381 18.60 17.57 -12.01
C VAL A 381 17.17 17.94 -12.39
N LYS A 382 16.38 18.30 -11.37
CA LYS A 382 15.02 18.83 -11.54
C LYS A 382 15.04 20.34 -11.45
N ILE A 383 14.58 21.02 -12.48
CA ILE A 383 14.47 22.48 -12.55
C ILE A 383 13.01 22.87 -12.36
N ASN A 384 12.71 23.55 -11.27
CA ASN A 384 11.40 24.14 -11.01
C ASN A 384 11.40 25.61 -11.44
N VAL A 385 10.37 25.99 -12.19
CA VAL A 385 10.21 27.33 -12.77
C VAL A 385 9.06 28.05 -12.07
N ARG A 386 9.36 29.24 -11.54
CA ARG A 386 8.36 30.18 -11.05
C ARG A 386 8.42 31.44 -11.89
N SER A 387 7.42 31.65 -12.73
CA SER A 387 7.25 32.86 -13.54
C SER A 387 5.76 33.14 -13.77
N THR A 388 5.45 34.39 -14.05
CA THR A 388 4.11 34.85 -14.46
C THR A 388 3.92 34.73 -15.97
N MET A 389 5.02 34.63 -16.72
CA MET A 389 5.02 34.24 -18.13
C MET A 389 4.73 32.73 -18.24
N GLN A 390 3.93 32.33 -19.21
CA GLN A 390 3.60 30.93 -19.42
C GLN A 390 4.80 30.19 -20.04
N THR A 391 4.96 28.95 -19.63
CA THR A 391 5.95 28.01 -20.18
C THR A 391 5.27 26.65 -20.35
N THR A 392 5.89 25.74 -21.11
CA THR A 392 5.34 24.42 -21.41
C THR A 392 5.15 23.54 -20.17
N SER A 393 6.03 23.68 -19.17
CA SER A 393 5.95 22.97 -17.91
C SER A 393 6.54 23.80 -16.77
N ARG A 394 6.00 23.65 -15.55
CA ARG A 394 6.59 24.26 -14.34
C ARG A 394 7.78 23.47 -13.80
N GLN A 395 8.02 22.28 -14.31
CA GLN A 395 9.14 21.42 -13.91
C GLN A 395 9.78 20.75 -15.14
N PHE A 396 11.11 20.81 -15.21
CA PHE A 396 11.91 20.16 -16.24
C PHE A 396 12.91 19.20 -15.60
N VAL A 397 13.11 18.02 -16.19
CA VAL A 397 14.06 17.02 -15.71
C VAL A 397 15.19 16.90 -16.73
N ILE A 398 16.43 16.99 -16.24
CA ILE A 398 17.64 16.79 -17.05
C ILE A 398 18.24 15.44 -16.67
N GLU A 399 18.03 14.44 -17.53
CA GLU A 399 18.65 13.13 -17.44
C GLU A 399 19.92 13.15 -18.31
N ARG A 400 21.11 13.26 -17.69
CA ARG A 400 22.36 13.40 -18.45
C ARG A 400 22.86 12.06 -19.01
N SER A 401 22.43 11.72 -20.21
CA SER A 401 23.10 10.76 -21.10
C SER A 401 23.29 11.37 -22.48
N GLY A 402 24.32 12.20 -22.65
CA GLY A 402 24.90 12.54 -23.97
C GLY A 402 24.80 14.00 -24.44
N ASP A 403 23.86 14.81 -23.95
CA ASP A 403 23.71 16.19 -24.41
C ASP A 403 24.43 17.21 -23.52
N SER A 404 24.98 18.26 -24.15
CA SER A 404 25.57 19.41 -23.47
C SER A 404 24.61 19.88 -22.39
N GLY A 405 25.06 20.00 -21.14
CA GLY A 405 24.24 20.18 -19.94
C GLY A 405 23.43 21.49 -19.84
N SER A 406 22.68 21.82 -20.88
CA SER A 406 21.84 22.98 -21.09
C SER A 406 20.46 22.57 -21.59
N VAL A 407 19.40 23.14 -21.01
CA VAL A 407 18.02 22.97 -21.47
C VAL A 407 17.48 24.31 -21.96
N LYS A 408 16.72 24.28 -23.05
CA LYS A 408 15.97 25.44 -23.55
C LYS A 408 14.55 25.40 -23.00
N ILE A 409 14.17 26.43 -22.26
CA ILE A 409 12.83 26.58 -21.67
C ILE A 409 12.14 27.74 -22.38
N PRO A 410 11.05 27.52 -23.13
CA PRO A 410 10.33 28.60 -23.81
C PRO A 410 9.43 29.36 -22.82
N PHE A 411 9.45 30.69 -22.91
CA PHE A 411 8.54 31.59 -22.19
C PHE A 411 7.74 32.44 -23.16
N PHE A 412 6.42 32.58 -22.93
CA PHE A 412 5.51 33.31 -23.80
C PHE A 412 4.31 33.87 -23.01
N VAL A 413 3.52 34.73 -23.65
CA VAL A 413 2.28 35.26 -23.07
C VAL A 413 1.14 34.25 -23.24
N GLY A 414 0.52 33.91 -22.12
CA GLY A 414 -0.46 32.84 -21.98
C GLY A 414 -1.92 33.27 -21.90
N ASP A 415 -2.74 32.43 -21.27
CA ASP A 415 -4.16 32.70 -20.98
C ASP A 415 -4.38 33.70 -19.83
N ASN A 416 -3.42 33.78 -18.90
CA ASN A 416 -3.39 34.77 -17.83
C ASN A 416 -2.40 35.89 -18.18
N MET A 417 -2.79 37.14 -17.94
CA MET A 417 -1.93 38.28 -18.22
C MET A 417 -0.71 38.27 -17.27
N PRO A 418 0.53 38.31 -17.81
CA PRO A 418 1.73 38.27 -16.98
C PRO A 418 1.87 39.57 -16.18
N VAL A 419 2.36 39.44 -14.94
CA VAL A 419 2.52 40.56 -14.00
C VAL A 419 3.99 40.89 -13.71
N SER A 420 4.92 40.13 -14.29
CA SER A 420 6.37 40.34 -14.19
C SER A 420 7.10 39.60 -15.32
N THR A 421 8.17 40.21 -15.84
CA THR A 421 9.10 39.58 -16.80
C THR A 421 10.20 38.76 -16.12
N THR A 422 10.23 38.73 -14.79
CA THR A 422 11.21 37.98 -14.00
C THR A 422 10.84 36.49 -13.95
N VAL A 423 11.84 35.65 -14.16
CA VAL A 423 11.78 34.19 -14.04
C VAL A 423 12.69 33.76 -12.91
N HIS A 424 12.14 32.99 -11.97
CA HIS A 424 12.90 32.35 -10.91
C HIS A 424 13.02 30.85 -11.19
N LEU A 425 14.24 30.33 -11.10
CA LEU A 425 14.58 28.93 -11.34
C LEU A 425 15.22 28.34 -10.09
N ALA A 426 14.71 27.19 -9.66
CA ALA A 426 15.31 26.39 -8.60
C ALA A 426 15.70 25.03 -9.18
N ALA A 427 17.00 24.74 -9.24
CA ALA A 427 17.49 23.45 -9.70
C ALA A 427 17.90 22.60 -8.50
N HIS A 428 17.33 21.40 -8.41
CA HIS A 428 17.57 20.43 -7.36
C HIS A 428 18.27 19.19 -7.94
N CYS A 429 19.44 18.86 -7.41
CA CYS A 429 20.19 17.65 -7.76
C CYS A 429 19.84 16.52 -6.78
N SER A 430 19.26 15.43 -7.27
CA SER A 430 18.75 14.34 -6.42
C SER A 430 19.86 13.56 -5.69
N GLU A 431 21.04 13.43 -6.31
CA GLU A 431 22.16 12.63 -5.79
C GLU A 431 22.93 13.38 -4.70
N THR A 432 23.14 14.69 -4.89
CA THR A 432 23.89 15.52 -3.93
C THR A 432 22.98 16.25 -2.93
N GLN A 433 21.65 16.15 -3.08
CA GLN A 433 20.64 16.90 -2.31
C GLN A 433 20.93 18.42 -2.30
N ALA A 434 21.60 18.91 -3.35
CA ALA A 434 22.01 20.31 -3.44
C ALA A 434 20.98 21.08 -4.28
N THR A 435 20.62 22.27 -3.80
CA THR A 435 19.72 23.19 -4.52
C THR A 435 20.47 24.45 -4.89
N SER A 436 20.26 24.92 -6.11
CA SER A 436 20.82 26.16 -6.63
C SER A 436 19.68 27.02 -7.15
N PHE A 437 19.77 28.34 -6.99
CA PHE A 437 18.73 29.29 -7.38
C PHE A 437 19.30 30.28 -8.39
N ALA A 438 18.50 30.62 -9.40
CA ALA A 438 18.82 31.68 -10.35
C ALA A 438 17.58 32.51 -10.65
N SER A 439 17.76 33.81 -10.83
CA SER A 439 16.70 34.72 -11.26
C SER A 439 17.18 35.48 -12.48
N ILE A 440 16.34 35.57 -13.50
CA ILE A 440 16.65 36.28 -14.75
C ILE A 440 15.42 37.00 -15.27
N ARG A 441 15.61 38.18 -15.85
CA ARG A 441 14.53 38.95 -16.48
C ARG A 441 14.52 38.70 -17.98
N LEU A 442 13.34 38.43 -18.52
CA LEU A 442 13.15 38.27 -19.97
C LEU A 442 13.08 39.65 -20.66
N PRO A 443 13.44 39.73 -21.96
CA PRO A 443 13.31 40.96 -22.72
C PRO A 443 11.89 41.52 -22.69
N LEU A 444 11.75 42.85 -22.58
CA LEU A 444 10.43 43.49 -22.50
C LEU A 444 9.58 43.23 -23.77
N THR A 445 10.23 43.06 -24.92
CA THR A 445 9.64 42.68 -26.21
C THR A 445 8.99 41.29 -26.21
N ALA A 446 9.36 40.40 -25.28
CA ALA A 446 8.69 39.12 -25.09
C ALA A 446 7.26 39.29 -24.55
N MET A 447 6.98 40.38 -23.83
CA MET A 447 5.68 40.67 -23.23
C MET A 447 4.90 41.75 -23.99
N PHE A 448 5.58 42.76 -24.55
CA PHE A 448 4.94 43.93 -25.16
C PHE A 448 5.24 44.10 -26.66
N THR A 449 4.28 44.75 -27.33
CA THR A 449 4.39 45.37 -28.66
C THR A 449 4.29 46.89 -28.56
N GLU A 450 4.75 47.58 -29.60
CA GLU A 450 4.53 49.01 -29.79
C GLU A 450 3.04 49.35 -29.88
N ALA A 451 2.64 50.43 -29.20
CA ALA A 451 1.29 50.97 -29.25
C ALA A 451 1.27 52.50 -29.12
N SER A 452 0.17 53.12 -29.56
CA SER A 452 -0.04 54.54 -29.37
C SER A 452 -0.22 54.87 -27.88
N PRO A 453 0.47 55.88 -27.32
CA PRO A 453 0.36 56.22 -25.90
C PRO A 453 -1.01 56.82 -25.56
N GLU A 454 -1.72 56.18 -24.64
CA GLU A 454 -3.03 56.65 -24.16
C GLU A 454 -2.88 57.72 -23.08
N ARG A 455 -3.59 58.85 -23.24
CA ARG A 455 -3.47 60.01 -22.34
C ARG A 455 -4.32 59.89 -21.08
N ASN A 456 -5.38 59.09 -21.12
CA ASN A 456 -6.34 58.91 -20.04
C ASN A 456 -6.40 57.43 -19.67
N ALA A 457 -6.03 57.11 -18.43
CA ALA A 457 -6.15 55.77 -17.86
C ALA A 457 -6.55 55.85 -16.38
N SER A 458 -6.99 54.75 -15.81
CA SER A 458 -7.53 54.65 -14.45
C SER A 458 -6.43 54.68 -13.38
N TYR A 459 -5.33 53.95 -13.61
CA TYR A 459 -4.20 53.86 -12.69
C TYR A 459 -3.05 54.74 -13.16
N LYS A 460 -2.55 55.61 -12.27
CA LYS A 460 -1.50 56.58 -12.59
C LYS A 460 -0.45 56.62 -11.49
N LEU A 461 0.82 56.56 -11.88
CA LEU A 461 1.96 56.75 -10.98
C LEU A 461 2.89 57.82 -11.56
N THR A 462 3.40 58.70 -10.70
CA THR A 462 4.40 59.70 -11.10
C THR A 462 5.66 59.48 -10.30
N LEU A 463 6.78 59.31 -11.00
CA LEU A 463 8.13 59.20 -10.44
C LEU A 463 8.82 60.55 -10.60
N ASP A 464 9.24 61.14 -9.50
CA ASP A 464 10.05 62.36 -9.46
C ASP A 464 11.53 61.95 -9.47
N SER A 465 12.30 62.49 -10.43
CA SER A 465 13.73 62.23 -10.57
C SER A 465 14.56 63.44 -10.15
N ASP A 466 15.69 63.17 -9.50
CA ASP A 466 16.74 64.14 -9.18
C ASP A 466 17.53 64.60 -10.42
N ARG A 467 17.39 63.91 -11.56
CA ARG A 467 18.11 64.16 -12.81
C ARG A 467 17.17 64.55 -13.96
N PRO A 468 17.68 65.20 -15.02
CA PRO A 468 16.87 65.50 -16.20
C PRO A 468 16.34 64.21 -16.84
N CYS A 469 15.11 64.27 -17.34
CA CYS A 469 14.48 63.13 -18.02
C CYS A 469 15.34 62.66 -19.20
N ALA A 470 15.66 61.37 -19.22
CA ALA A 470 16.30 60.71 -20.36
C ALA A 470 15.31 60.56 -21.52
N ASP A 471 15.84 60.53 -22.75
CA ASP A 471 15.04 60.29 -23.95
C ASP A 471 14.50 58.86 -23.95
N LEU A 472 13.18 58.71 -24.04
CA LEU A 472 12.51 57.41 -24.01
C LEU A 472 12.97 56.51 -25.18
N ASN A 473 13.31 57.09 -26.34
CA ASN A 473 13.85 56.33 -27.47
C ASN A 473 15.23 55.73 -27.17
N THR A 474 16.00 56.35 -26.28
CA THR A 474 17.31 55.83 -25.87
C THR A 474 17.20 54.74 -24.80
N LEU A 475 16.16 54.81 -23.95
CA LEU A 475 15.85 53.81 -22.93
C LEU A 475 15.18 52.58 -23.52
N PHE A 476 14.24 52.77 -24.45
CA PHE A 476 13.43 51.73 -25.07
C PHE A 476 13.76 51.59 -26.56
N ARG A 477 15.02 51.31 -26.88
CA ARG A 477 15.53 51.23 -28.29
C ARG A 477 14.81 50.21 -29.16
N GLU A 478 14.20 49.23 -28.52
CA GLU A 478 13.46 48.14 -29.13
C GLU A 478 12.01 48.50 -29.49
N PHE A 479 11.54 49.68 -29.07
CA PHE A 479 10.23 50.22 -29.39
C PHE A 479 10.41 51.58 -30.09
N GLN A 480 10.03 51.70 -31.36
CA GLN A 480 10.15 52.94 -32.13
C GLN A 480 8.98 53.89 -31.80
N THR A 481 9.28 55.08 -31.27
CA THR A 481 8.26 56.12 -31.08
C THR A 481 8.53 57.38 -31.89
N GLU A 482 7.47 57.91 -32.50
CA GLU A 482 7.52 59.20 -33.22
C GLU A 482 7.83 60.39 -32.28
N ASN A 483 7.42 60.28 -31.02
CA ASN A 483 7.62 61.30 -30.00
C ASN A 483 8.64 60.83 -28.94
N PRO A 484 9.72 61.58 -28.68
CA PRO A 484 10.73 61.21 -27.67
C PRO A 484 10.24 61.38 -26.23
N THR A 485 9.07 62.01 -26.02
CA THR A 485 8.51 62.33 -24.70
C THR A 485 7.32 61.46 -24.28
N SER A 486 6.90 60.52 -25.15
CA SER A 486 5.81 59.59 -24.84
C SER A 486 5.99 58.26 -25.56
N ILE A 487 5.82 57.16 -24.83
CA ILE A 487 5.84 55.79 -25.36
C ILE A 487 4.64 55.00 -24.85
N GLY A 488 4.09 54.14 -25.71
CA GLY A 488 3.00 53.23 -25.39
C GLY A 488 3.40 51.78 -25.65
N PHE A 489 2.98 50.91 -24.74
CA PHE A 489 3.21 49.46 -24.77
C PHE A 489 1.86 48.75 -24.76
N ARG A 490 1.74 47.67 -25.54
CA ARG A 490 0.55 46.80 -25.54
C ARG A 490 0.97 45.36 -25.35
N VAL A 491 0.36 44.68 -24.38
CA VAL A 491 0.67 43.27 -24.09
C VAL A 491 0.27 42.39 -25.28
N HIS A 492 1.11 41.44 -25.68
CA HIS A 492 0.75 40.50 -26.76
C HIS A 492 -0.51 39.70 -26.38
N GLY A 493 -1.47 39.60 -27.31
CA GLY A 493 -2.69 38.82 -27.11
C GLY A 493 -3.76 39.44 -26.18
N TYR A 494 -3.52 40.65 -25.64
CA TYR A 494 -4.50 41.40 -24.85
C TYR A 494 -4.67 42.82 -25.38
N ASP A 495 -5.87 43.38 -25.20
CA ASP A 495 -6.13 44.81 -25.39
C ASP A 495 -5.78 45.58 -24.12
N ALA A 496 -4.57 45.36 -23.62
CA ALA A 496 -4.06 45.92 -22.39
C ALA A 496 -2.84 46.79 -22.66
N THR A 497 -2.98 48.08 -22.42
CA THR A 497 -2.03 49.14 -22.76
C THR A 497 -1.42 49.79 -21.52
N ALA A 498 -0.18 50.24 -21.63
CA ALA A 498 0.49 51.07 -20.64
C ALA A 498 1.32 52.14 -21.34
N ALA A 499 1.32 53.37 -20.82
CA ALA A 499 2.02 54.50 -21.42
C ALA A 499 2.93 55.21 -20.41
N ILE A 500 4.08 55.68 -20.88
CA ILE A 500 5.00 56.54 -20.12
C ILE A 500 5.05 57.91 -20.78
N PHE A 501 4.94 58.97 -19.97
CA PHE A 501 5.08 60.35 -20.38
C PHE A 501 6.20 61.03 -19.59
N THR A 502 7.12 61.71 -20.26
CA THR A 502 8.18 62.51 -19.62
C THR A 502 7.79 63.98 -19.55
N ALA A 503 7.84 64.55 -18.36
CA ALA A 503 7.68 65.98 -18.14
C ALA A 503 9.05 66.62 -17.89
N ASN A 504 9.77 66.94 -18.98
CA ASN A 504 11.16 67.44 -18.94
C ASN A 504 11.35 68.73 -18.13
N LYS A 505 10.31 69.56 -17.97
CA LYS A 505 10.38 70.80 -17.16
C LYS A 505 10.39 70.54 -15.66
N SER A 506 9.83 69.41 -15.21
CA SER A 506 9.69 69.05 -13.81
C SER A 506 10.49 67.79 -13.43
N ASN A 507 11.21 67.20 -14.39
CA ASN A 507 11.95 65.94 -14.22
C ASN A 507 11.08 64.79 -13.68
N ARG A 508 9.89 64.63 -14.26
CA ARG A 508 8.91 63.61 -13.82
C ARG A 508 8.60 62.61 -14.92
N TYR A 509 8.54 61.33 -14.56
CA TYR A 509 8.02 60.26 -15.41
C TYR A 509 6.62 59.88 -14.92
N ARG A 510 5.62 59.98 -15.79
CA ARG A 510 4.24 59.60 -15.47
C ARG A 510 3.86 58.34 -16.22
N ILE A 511 3.57 57.28 -15.48
CA ILE A 511 3.12 55.99 -16.00
C ILE A 511 1.60 55.92 -15.82
N GLN A 512 0.88 55.48 -16.85
CA GLN A 512 -0.58 55.33 -16.82
C GLN A 512 -1.01 54.04 -17.52
N THR A 513 -2.00 53.36 -16.96
CA THR A 513 -2.61 52.14 -17.51
C THR A 513 -4.01 51.94 -16.92
N ASP A 514 -4.88 51.20 -17.61
CA ASP A 514 -6.16 50.74 -17.04
C ASP A 514 -6.03 49.44 -16.26
N TYR A 515 -4.85 48.80 -16.28
CA TYR A 515 -4.60 47.51 -15.63
C TYR A 515 -3.54 47.65 -14.53
N PRO A 516 -3.87 47.43 -13.25
CA PRO A 516 -2.93 47.64 -12.13
C PRO A 516 -1.71 46.72 -12.21
N GLN A 517 -1.89 45.53 -12.77
CA GLN A 517 -0.86 44.51 -13.00
C GLN A 517 0.32 45.03 -13.83
N LEU A 518 0.07 45.90 -14.82
CA LEU A 518 1.09 46.41 -15.74
C LEU A 518 1.88 47.58 -15.15
N LEU A 519 1.32 48.25 -14.13
CA LEU A 519 1.96 49.41 -13.51
C LEU A 519 3.33 49.03 -12.94
N ASN A 520 3.41 47.91 -12.21
CA ASN A 520 4.67 47.43 -11.64
C ASN A 520 5.69 47.06 -12.72
N VAL A 521 5.26 46.34 -13.77
CA VAL A 521 6.15 45.86 -14.84
C VAL A 521 6.85 47.03 -15.51
N VAL A 522 6.08 48.03 -15.93
CA VAL A 522 6.61 49.20 -16.65
C VAL A 522 7.48 50.08 -15.72
N VAL A 523 7.09 50.24 -14.45
CA VAL A 523 7.85 51.03 -13.47
C VAL A 523 9.18 50.35 -13.14
N THR A 524 9.18 49.04 -12.89
CA THR A 524 10.39 48.26 -12.59
C THR A 524 11.38 48.36 -13.75
N GLU A 525 10.90 48.16 -14.98
CA GLU A 525 11.74 48.23 -16.18
C GLU A 525 12.32 49.64 -16.39
N LEU A 526 11.51 50.69 -16.19
CA LEU A 526 11.96 52.08 -16.29
C LEU A 526 13.03 52.41 -15.23
N VAL A 527 12.81 52.01 -13.98
CA VAL A 527 13.72 52.26 -12.86
C VAL A 527 15.07 51.59 -13.09
N GLU A 528 15.08 50.35 -13.56
CA GLU A 528 16.32 49.62 -13.84
C GLU A 528 17.09 50.24 -15.01
N ARG A 529 16.43 50.53 -16.14
CA ARG A 529 17.08 51.18 -17.29
C ARG A 529 17.63 52.58 -16.96
N LEU A 530 16.94 53.34 -16.10
CA LEU A 530 17.43 54.63 -15.63
C LEU A 530 18.67 54.48 -14.74
N ARG A 531 18.70 53.46 -13.87
CA ARG A 531 19.88 53.15 -13.05
C ARG A 531 21.08 52.76 -13.91
N ASP A 532 20.88 51.97 -14.96
CA ASP A 532 21.94 51.54 -15.88
C ASP A 532 22.48 52.69 -16.74
N THR A 533 21.61 53.57 -17.23
CA THR A 533 22.00 54.65 -18.17
C THR A 533 22.55 55.89 -17.49
N GLN A 534 22.01 56.28 -16.34
CA GLN A 534 22.37 57.52 -15.66
C GLN A 534 23.24 57.28 -14.40
N GLY A 535 23.22 56.10 -13.79
CA GLY A 535 24.04 55.73 -12.62
C GLY A 535 23.70 56.50 -11.33
N ASN A 536 23.27 55.81 -10.26
CA ASN A 536 22.87 56.40 -8.98
C ASN A 536 21.77 57.49 -9.10
N VAL A 537 20.68 57.20 -9.82
CA VAL A 537 19.48 58.05 -9.89
C VAL A 537 18.59 57.79 -8.68
N GLN A 538 18.19 58.85 -7.98
CA GLN A 538 17.18 58.75 -6.93
C GLN A 538 15.80 59.06 -7.51
N LEU A 539 14.92 58.06 -7.47
CA LEU A 539 13.53 58.18 -7.88
C LEU A 539 12.65 58.23 -6.64
N HIS A 540 11.68 59.16 -6.64
CA HIS A 540 10.73 59.34 -5.56
C HIS A 540 9.31 59.19 -6.09
N ALA A 541 8.54 58.32 -5.46
CA ALA A 541 7.10 58.22 -5.70
C ALA A 541 6.39 57.78 -4.44
N ASN A 542 5.13 58.19 -4.33
CA ASN A 542 4.26 57.75 -3.25
C ASN A 542 3.71 56.37 -3.58
N VAL A 543 3.70 55.48 -2.59
CA VAL A 543 3.07 54.17 -2.71
C VAL A 543 1.57 54.36 -2.96
N PRO A 544 0.99 53.77 -4.00
CA PRO A 544 -0.42 53.93 -4.32
C PRO A 544 -1.30 53.06 -3.39
N MET A 545 -1.38 53.42 -2.11
CA MET A 545 -2.12 52.70 -1.08
C MET A 545 -3.61 52.55 -1.43
N SER A 546 -4.22 53.53 -2.08
CA SER A 546 -5.62 53.46 -2.50
C SER A 546 -5.90 52.32 -3.49
N TYR A 547 -4.98 52.05 -4.43
CA TYR A 547 -5.12 50.96 -5.39
C TYR A 547 -4.96 49.60 -4.71
N ILE A 548 -4.07 49.52 -3.73
CA ILE A 548 -3.84 48.32 -2.92
C ILE A 548 -5.08 48.01 -2.08
N THR A 549 -5.62 48.99 -1.35
CA THR A 549 -6.83 48.82 -0.52
C THR A 549 -8.02 48.35 -1.34
N ILE A 550 -8.30 48.96 -2.49
CA ILE A 550 -9.44 48.55 -3.35
C ILE A 550 -9.29 47.10 -3.81
N LYS A 551 -8.09 46.69 -4.25
CA LYS A 551 -7.85 45.31 -4.71
C LYS A 551 -7.81 44.30 -3.57
N LEU A 552 -7.42 44.73 -2.37
CA LEU A 552 -7.46 43.91 -1.17
C LEU A 552 -8.91 43.64 -0.73
N GLU A 553 -9.75 44.66 -0.69
CA GLU A 553 -11.18 44.53 -0.37
C GLU A 553 -11.90 43.60 -1.37
N GLU A 554 -11.61 43.75 -2.66
CA GLU A 554 -12.14 42.85 -3.71
C GLU A 554 -11.72 41.39 -3.47
N LEU A 555 -10.46 41.15 -3.11
CA LEU A 555 -9.97 39.79 -2.85
C LEU A 555 -10.63 39.18 -1.61
N VAL A 556 -10.76 39.94 -0.52
CA VAL A 556 -11.44 39.50 0.71
C VAL A 556 -12.90 39.15 0.44
N GLU A 557 -13.60 39.98 -0.34
CA GLU A 557 -15.00 39.71 -0.71
C GLU A 557 -15.13 38.42 -1.54
N LEU A 558 -14.20 38.18 -2.47
CA LEU A 558 -14.16 36.96 -3.27
C LEU A 558 -13.84 35.71 -2.43
N GLU A 559 -12.88 35.79 -1.50
CA GLU A 559 -12.56 34.70 -0.57
C GLU A 559 -13.76 34.37 0.33
N SER A 560 -14.47 35.39 0.83
CA SER A 560 -15.71 35.22 1.60
C SER A 560 -16.80 34.50 0.78
N LYS A 561 -17.01 34.92 -0.48
CA LYS A 561 -17.96 34.24 -1.40
C LYS A 561 -17.57 32.79 -1.66
N ALA A 562 -16.29 32.52 -1.90
CA ALA A 562 -15.79 31.16 -2.10
C ALA A 562 -16.05 30.26 -0.87
N ASN A 563 -15.85 30.80 0.33
CA ASN A 563 -16.13 30.08 1.59
C ASN A 563 -17.63 29.78 1.78
N VAL A 564 -18.52 30.65 1.30
CA VAL A 564 -19.97 30.40 1.32
C VAL A 564 -20.31 29.26 0.35
N GLU A 565 -19.80 29.30 -0.89
CA GLU A 565 -20.04 28.25 -1.87
C GLU A 565 -19.47 26.89 -1.45
N GLU A 566 -18.28 26.87 -0.83
CA GLU A 566 -17.70 25.64 -0.30
C GLU A 566 -18.58 25.00 0.79
N LYS A 567 -19.23 25.82 1.63
CA LYS A 567 -20.21 25.33 2.61
C LYS A 567 -21.47 24.77 1.92
N VAL A 568 -21.95 25.41 0.85
CA VAL A 568 -23.08 24.92 0.05
C VAL A 568 -22.74 23.56 -0.57
N ILE A 569 -21.59 23.44 -1.23
CA ILE A 569 -21.08 22.18 -1.80
C ILE A 569 -20.97 21.09 -0.73
N THR A 570 -20.43 21.43 0.45
CA THR A 570 -20.30 20.49 1.57
C THR A 570 -21.66 19.99 2.04
N ASN A 571 -22.65 20.87 2.18
CA ASN A 571 -24.00 20.50 2.61
C ASN A 571 -24.71 19.65 1.54
N ARG A 572 -24.63 20.01 0.27
CA ARG A 572 -25.22 19.25 -0.85
C ARG A 572 -24.55 17.89 -1.04
N SER A 573 -23.23 17.81 -0.87
CA SER A 573 -22.50 16.53 -0.88
C SER A 573 -22.93 15.59 0.24
N ARG A 574 -23.25 16.12 1.44
CA ARG A 574 -23.81 15.32 2.53
C ARG A 574 -25.23 14.84 2.23
N GLU A 575 -26.05 15.69 1.64
CA GLU A 575 -27.40 15.37 1.22
C GLU A 575 -27.42 14.23 0.18
N ILE A 576 -26.60 14.33 -0.87
CA ILE A 576 -26.45 13.27 -1.88
C ILE A 576 -26.02 11.95 -1.24
N ARG A 577 -25.01 11.96 -0.35
CA ARG A 577 -24.59 10.75 0.37
C ARG A 577 -25.71 10.14 1.22
N ALA A 578 -26.54 10.98 1.85
CA ALA A 578 -27.69 10.51 2.62
C ALA A 578 -28.76 9.88 1.70
N ILE A 579 -28.99 10.47 0.52
CA ILE A 579 -29.89 9.93 -0.50
C ILE A 579 -29.36 8.58 -1.01
N GLU A 580 -28.08 8.48 -1.35
CA GLU A 580 -27.43 7.24 -1.79
C GLU A 580 -27.52 6.13 -0.73
N ALA A 581 -27.27 6.46 0.54
CA ALA A 581 -27.43 5.51 1.64
C ALA A 581 -28.88 5.01 1.78
N LEU A 582 -29.87 5.88 1.54
CA LEU A 582 -31.28 5.54 1.55
C LEU A 582 -31.66 4.64 0.37
N VAL A 583 -31.12 4.91 -0.83
CA VAL A 583 -31.28 4.03 -2.01
C VAL A 583 -30.68 2.65 -1.71
N LEU A 584 -29.46 2.58 -1.19
CA LEU A 584 -28.80 1.32 -0.85
C LEU A 584 -29.65 0.50 0.13
N ASN A 585 -30.11 1.11 1.23
CA ASN A 585 -30.97 0.43 2.20
C ASN A 585 -32.26 -0.13 1.54
N ARG A 586 -32.91 0.65 0.67
CA ARG A 586 -34.11 0.19 -0.05
C ARG A 586 -33.82 -0.94 -1.03
N THR A 587 -32.68 -0.92 -1.74
CA THR A 587 -32.29 -1.99 -2.67
C THR A 587 -31.97 -3.32 -1.99
N THR A 588 -31.54 -3.30 -0.71
CA THR A 588 -31.35 -4.54 0.06
C THR A 588 -32.66 -5.20 0.48
N ASN A 589 -33.79 -4.50 0.37
CA ASN A 589 -35.10 -5.02 0.73
C ASN A 589 -35.70 -5.83 -0.44
N THR A 590 -36.16 -7.05 -0.17
CA THR A 590 -36.71 -7.95 -1.19
C THR A 590 -38.09 -7.52 -1.73
N LYS A 591 -38.69 -6.46 -1.17
CA LYS A 591 -39.98 -5.92 -1.61
C LYS A 591 -39.78 -4.82 -2.66
N PRO A 592 -40.43 -4.89 -3.83
CA PRO A 592 -40.35 -3.83 -4.82
C PRO A 592 -40.99 -2.55 -4.26
N GLN A 593 -40.22 -1.48 -4.18
CA GLN A 593 -40.67 -0.13 -3.83
C GLN A 593 -40.36 0.83 -4.98
N THR A 594 -41.17 1.87 -5.15
CA THR A 594 -40.94 2.90 -6.17
C THR A 594 -39.84 3.87 -5.74
N PHE A 595 -39.04 4.32 -6.71
CA PHE A 595 -37.90 5.23 -6.51
C PHE A 595 -38.15 6.65 -7.01
N ASP A 596 -39.28 6.91 -7.68
CA ASP A 596 -39.57 8.17 -8.38
C ASP A 596 -39.29 9.43 -7.52
N ASN A 597 -39.72 9.43 -6.25
CA ASN A 597 -39.50 10.58 -5.35
C ASN A 597 -38.03 10.76 -4.96
N ILE A 598 -37.28 9.66 -4.85
CA ILE A 598 -35.85 9.69 -4.54
C ILE A 598 -35.07 10.14 -5.77
N ASP A 599 -35.46 9.69 -6.96
CA ASP A 599 -34.80 10.05 -8.21
C ASP A 599 -34.94 11.56 -8.48
N ILE A 600 -36.13 12.13 -8.24
CA ILE A 600 -36.33 13.59 -8.33
C ILE A 600 -35.43 14.32 -7.33
N LEU A 601 -35.43 13.88 -6.07
CA LEU A 601 -34.61 14.49 -5.01
C LEU A 601 -33.11 14.40 -5.33
N TYR A 602 -32.66 13.28 -5.88
CA TYR A 602 -31.27 13.06 -6.29
C TYR A 602 -30.88 14.01 -7.43
N ASN A 603 -31.70 14.09 -8.49
CA ASN A 603 -31.44 14.96 -9.63
C ASN A 603 -31.39 16.44 -9.21
N ASP A 604 -32.35 16.88 -8.39
CA ASP A 604 -32.38 18.27 -7.89
C ASP A 604 -31.13 18.60 -7.03
N ALA A 605 -30.74 17.68 -6.14
CA ALA A 605 -29.55 17.87 -5.30
C ALA A 605 -28.25 17.84 -6.12
N HIS A 606 -28.21 16.98 -7.14
CA HIS A 606 -27.10 16.84 -8.07
C HIS A 606 -26.93 18.11 -8.92
N ASP A 607 -27.99 18.61 -9.56
CA ASP A 607 -27.94 19.83 -10.38
C ASP A 607 -27.53 21.05 -9.57
N GLN A 608 -28.02 21.17 -8.33
CA GLN A 608 -27.60 22.24 -7.41
C GLN A 608 -26.12 22.12 -7.01
N LEU A 609 -25.62 20.89 -6.81
CA LEU A 609 -24.21 20.66 -6.49
C LEU A 609 -23.31 21.09 -7.66
N PHE A 610 -23.66 20.70 -8.89
CA PHE A 610 -22.90 21.08 -10.09
C PHE A 610 -22.91 22.59 -10.32
N THR A 611 -24.06 23.23 -10.13
CA THR A 611 -24.17 24.70 -10.23
C THR A 611 -23.24 25.39 -9.22
N ALA A 612 -23.21 24.95 -7.97
CA ALA A 612 -22.32 25.51 -6.95
C ALA A 612 -20.82 25.26 -7.25
N ILE A 613 -20.49 24.10 -7.84
CA ILE A 613 -19.12 23.79 -8.28
C ILE A 613 -18.68 24.72 -9.41
N ASP A 614 -19.54 24.94 -10.41
CA ASP A 614 -19.28 25.83 -11.54
C ASP A 614 -19.11 27.28 -11.05
N GLU A 615 -19.98 27.74 -10.16
CA GLU A 615 -19.87 29.06 -9.53
C GLU A 615 -18.56 29.22 -8.75
N LEU A 616 -18.21 28.24 -7.91
CA LEU A 616 -16.94 28.23 -7.17
C LEU A 616 -15.72 28.23 -8.10
N SER A 617 -15.77 27.50 -9.22
CA SER A 617 -14.71 27.51 -10.22
C SER A 617 -14.52 28.91 -10.82
N SER A 618 -15.61 29.61 -11.13
CA SER A 618 -15.57 30.98 -11.65
C SER A 618 -15.03 31.98 -10.62
N ILE A 619 -15.37 31.80 -9.34
CA ILE A 619 -14.86 32.64 -8.25
C ILE A 619 -13.36 32.41 -8.07
N ARG A 620 -12.89 31.16 -8.14
CA ARG A 620 -11.46 30.82 -8.02
C ARG A 620 -10.60 31.46 -9.12
N VAL A 621 -11.11 31.53 -10.36
CA VAL A 621 -10.43 32.25 -11.45
C VAL A 621 -10.30 33.73 -11.11
N LYS A 622 -11.38 34.38 -10.64
CA LYS A 622 -11.35 35.79 -10.22
C LYS A 622 -10.41 36.05 -9.03
N ILE A 623 -10.39 35.14 -8.05
CA ILE A 623 -9.45 35.18 -6.92
C ILE A 623 -8.01 35.17 -7.45
N GLN A 624 -7.69 34.27 -8.39
CA GLN A 624 -6.36 34.18 -8.97
C GLN A 624 -5.96 35.48 -9.70
N GLU A 625 -6.87 36.09 -10.46
CA GLU A 625 -6.63 37.38 -11.13
C GLU A 625 -6.40 38.53 -10.14
N ALA A 626 -7.20 38.60 -9.06
CA ALA A 626 -7.05 39.59 -8.00
C ALA A 626 -5.74 39.39 -7.21
N GLN A 627 -5.37 38.14 -6.90
CA GLN A 627 -4.09 37.79 -6.27
C GLN A 627 -2.89 38.21 -7.12
N LEU A 628 -2.94 37.98 -8.44
CA LEU A 628 -1.88 38.43 -9.37
C LEU A 628 -1.77 39.96 -9.41
N ALA A 629 -2.91 40.67 -9.44
CA ALA A 629 -2.93 42.13 -9.40
C ALA A 629 -2.35 42.69 -8.09
N LEU A 630 -2.74 42.12 -6.95
CA LEU A 630 -2.27 42.56 -5.64
C LEU A 630 -0.80 42.20 -5.43
N SER A 631 -0.35 41.05 -5.92
CA SER A 631 1.07 40.64 -5.92
C SER A 631 1.94 41.65 -6.68
N SER A 632 1.50 42.07 -7.86
CA SER A 632 2.15 43.12 -8.65
C SER A 632 2.20 44.47 -7.91
N LEU A 633 1.11 44.87 -7.24
CA LEU A 633 1.08 46.11 -6.46
C LEU A 633 1.97 46.05 -5.22
N PHE A 634 2.08 44.88 -4.57
CA PHE A 634 3.01 44.68 -3.45
C PHE A 634 4.46 44.73 -3.89
N ASP A 635 4.80 44.13 -5.03
CA ASP A 635 6.14 44.27 -5.63
C ASP A 635 6.45 45.73 -5.99
N LEU A 636 5.48 46.48 -6.52
CA LEU A 636 5.62 47.91 -6.78
C LEU A 636 5.86 48.69 -5.48
N ALA A 637 5.09 48.41 -4.42
CA ALA A 637 5.29 49.03 -3.12
C ALA A 637 6.68 48.72 -2.56
N ALA A 638 7.12 47.47 -2.67
CA ALA A 638 8.45 47.05 -2.25
C ALA A 638 9.55 47.80 -3.02
N LEU A 639 9.42 47.94 -4.35
CA LEU A 639 10.37 48.66 -5.18
C LEU A 639 10.46 50.15 -4.82
N LEU A 640 9.32 50.80 -4.54
CA LEU A 640 9.26 52.22 -4.19
C LEU A 640 9.82 52.51 -2.80
N LEU A 641 9.66 51.58 -1.85
CA LEU A 641 10.11 51.74 -0.47
C LEU A 641 11.56 51.26 -0.25
N ASN A 642 12.12 50.44 -1.15
CA ASN A 642 13.49 49.94 -1.04
C ASN A 642 14.51 51.03 -1.38
N ARG A 643 14.78 51.90 -0.39
CA ARG A 643 15.70 53.06 -0.52
C ARG A 643 17.17 52.72 -0.29
N ASP A 644 17.50 51.68 0.48
CA ASP A 644 18.88 51.34 0.90
C ASP A 644 19.21 49.81 0.87
N GLY A 645 18.46 49.01 0.10
CA GLY A 645 18.68 47.55 0.03
C GLY A 645 18.11 46.78 1.23
N SER A 646 17.22 47.39 2.01
CA SER A 646 16.48 46.71 3.07
C SER A 646 15.27 46.01 2.48
N GLU A 647 15.20 44.68 2.62
CA GLU A 647 14.03 43.91 2.22
C GLU A 647 12.83 44.28 3.10
N ILE A 648 11.72 44.61 2.44
CA ILE A 648 10.44 44.88 3.06
C ILE A 648 9.71 43.54 3.21
N ALA A 649 8.92 43.42 4.28
CA ALA A 649 8.14 42.21 4.57
C ALA A 649 7.09 41.90 3.50
N LEU A 650 6.54 42.94 2.88
CA LEU A 650 5.43 42.89 1.93
C LEU A 650 5.96 42.92 0.49
N ASN A 651 5.94 41.77 -0.18
CA ASN A 651 6.29 41.60 -1.59
C ASN A 651 5.27 40.66 -2.26
N GLY A 652 5.38 40.43 -3.57
CA GLY A 652 4.49 39.56 -4.33
C GLY A 652 4.47 38.09 -3.86
N LEU A 653 5.51 37.65 -3.15
CA LEU A 653 5.59 36.33 -2.52
C LEU A 653 4.64 36.22 -1.31
N PHE A 654 4.28 37.36 -0.70
CA PHE A 654 3.29 37.44 0.37
C PHE A 654 1.88 37.03 -0.07
N ILE A 655 1.63 36.69 -1.33
CA ILE A 655 0.32 36.17 -1.76
C ILE A 655 0.41 34.74 -2.29
N THR A 656 1.52 34.38 -2.94
CA THR A 656 1.54 33.25 -3.87
C THR A 656 2.06 31.92 -3.30
N ASP A 657 2.50 31.89 -2.03
CA ASP A 657 3.22 30.73 -1.45
C ASP A 657 2.46 29.91 -0.39
N THR A 658 1.23 30.29 -0.02
CA THR A 658 0.47 29.57 1.02
C THR A 658 -1.02 29.43 0.67
N PRO A 659 -1.70 28.37 1.17
CA PRO A 659 -3.14 28.21 1.04
C PRO A 659 -3.95 29.03 2.06
N GLN A 660 -3.29 29.78 2.95
CA GLN A 660 -3.96 30.60 3.97
C GLN A 660 -4.63 31.82 3.33
N SER A 661 -5.75 32.26 3.93
CA SER A 661 -6.47 33.47 3.49
C SER A 661 -5.58 34.71 3.65
N ILE A 662 -5.83 35.73 2.84
CA ILE A 662 -5.00 36.94 2.92
C ILE A 662 -5.18 37.69 4.26
N GLU A 663 -6.38 37.62 4.84
CA GLU A 663 -6.69 38.21 6.14
C GLU A 663 -5.89 37.57 7.27
N GLU A 664 -5.80 36.24 7.32
CA GLU A 664 -5.02 35.52 8.34
C GLU A 664 -3.53 35.88 8.25
N ARG A 665 -3.02 36.00 7.03
CA ARG A 665 -1.62 36.37 6.79
C ARG A 665 -1.33 37.79 7.22
N LEU A 666 -2.19 38.74 6.87
CA LEU A 666 -2.06 40.14 7.27
C LEU A 666 -2.20 40.30 8.79
N LEU A 667 -3.11 39.55 9.42
CA LEU A 667 -3.25 39.52 10.87
C LEU A 667 -1.99 38.98 11.55
N TRP A 668 -1.45 37.85 11.07
CA TRP A 668 -0.21 37.26 11.59
C TRP A 668 0.99 38.21 11.42
N ALA A 669 1.13 38.80 10.24
CA ALA A 669 2.27 39.66 9.91
C ALA A 669 2.22 41.01 10.64
N SER A 670 1.03 41.60 10.82
CA SER A 670 0.89 42.93 11.43
C SER A 670 0.80 42.91 12.96
N GLN A 671 0.36 41.82 13.58
CA GLN A 671 0.15 41.63 15.04
C GLN A 671 -0.73 42.67 15.76
N VAL A 672 -1.23 43.69 15.07
CA VAL A 672 -1.75 44.92 15.69
C VAL A 672 -3.19 45.24 15.28
N SER A 673 -3.67 44.77 14.11
CA SER A 673 -5.00 45.13 13.62
C SER A 673 -5.70 44.01 12.87
N SER A 674 -7.02 43.89 13.11
CA SER A 674 -7.92 43.04 12.32
C SER A 674 -8.31 43.67 10.99
N ASP A 675 -8.06 44.97 10.80
CA ASP A 675 -8.34 45.65 9.53
C ASP A 675 -7.19 45.44 8.55
N ALA A 676 -7.48 44.74 7.45
CA ALA A 676 -6.52 44.38 6.42
C ALA A 676 -5.85 45.62 5.79
N SER A 677 -6.58 46.72 5.62
CA SER A 677 -6.03 47.96 5.05
C SER A 677 -5.04 48.64 6.01
N HIS A 678 -5.35 48.64 7.30
CA HIS A 678 -4.45 49.18 8.33
C HIS A 678 -3.21 48.29 8.50
N ALA A 679 -3.38 46.96 8.44
CA ALA A 679 -2.28 46.00 8.49
C ALA A 679 -1.26 46.22 7.36
N VAL A 680 -1.72 46.43 6.12
CA VAL A 680 -0.82 46.73 4.98
C VAL A 680 -0.09 48.07 5.20
N ALA A 681 -0.77 49.09 5.71
CA ALA A 681 -0.13 50.37 6.01
C ALA A 681 0.99 50.26 7.05
N ILE A 682 0.80 49.42 8.08
CA ILE A 682 1.81 49.10 9.11
C ILE A 682 2.98 48.32 8.48
N LEU A 683 2.70 47.32 7.66
CA LEU A 683 3.73 46.48 7.03
C LEU A 683 4.59 47.27 6.03
N CYS A 684 4.03 48.27 5.35
CA CYS A 684 4.78 49.21 4.53
C CYS A 684 5.76 50.09 5.35
N GLN A 685 5.59 50.19 6.68
CA GLN A 685 6.45 50.95 7.58
C GLN A 685 7.46 50.06 8.35
N GLN A 686 7.32 48.73 8.31
CA GLN A 686 8.15 47.78 9.05
C GLN A 686 9.21 47.09 8.16
N GLN A 687 10.43 46.88 8.70
CA GLN A 687 11.49 46.11 8.03
C GLN A 687 11.34 44.60 8.30
N ARG A 688 11.71 43.76 7.32
CA ARG A 688 11.58 42.28 7.38
C ARG A 688 12.22 41.62 8.62
N LYS A 689 13.24 42.26 9.22
CA LYS A 689 13.93 41.79 10.45
C LYS A 689 13.05 41.77 11.71
N TYR A 690 11.89 42.44 11.70
CA TYR A 690 10.99 42.55 12.86
C TYR A 690 9.77 41.63 12.78
N LEU A 691 9.67 40.78 11.74
CA LEU A 691 8.61 39.77 11.69
C LEU A 691 8.86 38.69 12.76
N PRO A 692 7.83 38.24 13.48
CA PRO A 692 7.95 37.12 14.40
C PRO A 692 8.44 35.87 13.63
N GLN A 693 9.53 35.26 14.09
CA GLN A 693 9.88 33.92 13.62
C GLN A 693 8.81 32.94 14.12
N ILE A 694 8.41 32.00 13.27
CA ILE A 694 7.66 30.83 13.71
C ILE A 694 8.56 30.15 14.75
N LYS A 695 8.19 30.24 16.02
CA LYS A 695 8.73 29.33 17.01
C LYS A 695 8.18 27.97 16.63
N GLU A 696 9.02 27.12 16.07
CA GLU A 696 8.78 25.69 16.21
C GLU A 696 8.78 25.47 17.72
N ASP A 697 7.60 25.23 18.27
CA ASP A 697 7.50 24.73 19.64
C ASP A 697 8.32 23.45 19.62
N GLY A 698 9.55 23.54 20.14
CA GLY A 698 10.31 22.37 20.50
C GLY A 698 9.41 21.63 21.47
N ASP A 699 8.93 20.47 21.06
CA ASP A 699 8.48 19.45 21.99
C ASP A 699 9.67 19.18 22.93
N GLU A 700 9.82 20.00 23.96
CA GLU A 700 10.41 19.59 25.22
C GLU A 700 9.47 18.50 25.73
N ALA A 701 9.71 17.29 25.24
CA ALA A 701 9.30 16.08 25.90
C ALA A 701 9.75 16.23 27.35
N ASN A 702 8.78 16.51 28.22
CA ASN A 702 8.95 16.38 29.66
C ASN A 702 9.45 14.96 29.90
N ASP A 703 10.76 14.82 30.06
CA ASP A 703 11.42 13.59 30.45
C ASP A 703 11.08 13.36 31.94
N PRO A 704 10.17 12.40 32.26
CA PRO A 704 9.66 12.24 33.62
C PRO A 704 10.70 11.65 34.58
N ASP A 705 11.89 11.29 34.11
CA ASP A 705 12.93 10.63 34.90
C ASP A 705 13.84 11.59 35.71
N ILE A 706 13.72 12.91 35.53
CA ILE A 706 14.58 13.88 36.25
C ILE A 706 14.00 14.30 37.63
N GLN A 707 12.74 13.96 37.94
CA GLN A 707 12.12 14.32 39.23
C GLN A 707 12.36 13.31 40.36
N HIS A 708 12.91 12.12 40.10
CA HIS A 708 13.08 11.09 41.14
C HIS A 708 14.44 11.07 41.86
N GLU A 709 15.41 11.89 41.46
CA GLU A 709 16.76 11.89 42.08
C GLU A 709 16.97 12.93 43.20
N LYS A 710 15.96 13.72 43.57
CA LYS A 710 16.08 14.74 44.63
C LYS A 710 15.49 14.39 46.00
N ASP A 711 14.78 13.26 46.13
CA ASP A 711 14.17 12.86 47.41
C ASP A 711 14.89 11.69 48.12
N ILE A 712 16.13 11.37 47.72
CA ILE A 712 16.98 10.41 48.44
C ILE A 712 18.33 11.07 48.78
N LYS A 713 18.27 12.14 49.58
CA LYS A 713 19.37 12.62 50.44
C LYS A 713 18.84 13.71 51.38
N SER A 714 18.13 13.29 52.42
CA SER A 714 18.01 14.03 53.68
C SER A 714 17.95 13.04 54.84
#